data_AF-A0A399FTP4-F1
#
_entry.id   AF-A0A399FTP4-F1
#
_cell.length_a   1.000
_cell.length_b   1.000
_cell.length_c   1.000
_cell.angle_alpha   90.00
_cell.angle_beta   90.00
_cell.angle_gamma   90.00
#
_symmetry.space_group_name_H-M   'P 1'
#
loop_
_entity.id
_entity.type
_entity.pdbx_description
1 polymer ?
#
loop_
_entity_poly.entity_id
_entity_poly.type
_entity_poly.pdbx_seq_one_letter_code
_entity_poly.pdbx_strand_id
1 'polypeptide(L)'
;MLKAIKEKQRHKMGKWVNKLMGRWVSHPLTHSPFTIHHSPFTSLQRSVFSPGVFIGVVLLLFFRPLICGVTFEWSNTYAQILIIVLLGLWVIGMLLKWELSIHRIPLPILLFSIALIISTIYSVSRGISVRQLYQFLSYPLLYLLIVNVLGSPVTSHQSAVGSRQSAVGSHHSPFIIAAIFLAAILVIAYGIYQYYFGLERMREFLIAHYDISEFHPDFLRRALYGREAFSTFLFAPALAAYLGMILPLALSFFIYLSGWKRIFPAILFISGVFCLYLTFSYGGWASSLFAIFLVLLVSLRKYRVHILSFAVIAAFLLLLPYTREFIPGVERMGRSMSASLEVRLDYWRATWEMIKDYPVFGSGPGTFASLYAQHKIPFAEETRMAHNNYLQVFSEMGILGIASFLWLGVAFLKAGWRKFRESSKKTEKALLLGCYAGIITFLINSFGYFDLYIPGIATYVWIFAGVVMATRKGTKAQSSRGTERQRHNDKLPLSYRLKSNLLRVVALIVVFFLLCSSIVMVRRPMLADRHSMEAHSYLVRGNLKRAASEVRGAIKLDPLNPVFHHQLGMIYQRGGILNQAVASFEEAIQLNPFISHYHYSLGKALWTKSGEKDEALMNQAVASFERARDYFPASVRYRLILAMIYKRMERKSDALAEYKEALRLDYERAVKIEPWIGELKEELEQYLK
;
A
#
# COMPACT_ATOMS: atom_id res chain seq x y z
N MET A 1 -15.24 68.54 38.60
CA MET A 1 -15.07 68.56 37.13
C MET A 1 -14.81 67.17 36.53
N LEU A 2 -13.90 66.35 37.08
CA LEU A 2 -13.62 64.98 36.59
C LEU A 2 -14.77 63.96 36.77
N LYS A 3 -15.69 64.17 37.73
CA LYS A 3 -16.91 63.35 37.90
C LYS A 3 -17.96 63.62 36.81
N ALA A 4 -18.10 64.89 36.40
CA ALA A 4 -19.00 65.31 35.33
C ALA A 4 -18.55 64.86 33.93
N ILE A 5 -17.25 64.69 33.70
CA ILE A 5 -16.71 64.16 32.44
C ILE A 5 -16.96 62.63 32.33
N LYS A 6 -16.90 61.89 33.44
CA LYS A 6 -17.22 60.44 33.50
C LYS A 6 -18.71 60.14 33.29
N GLU A 7 -19.61 60.98 33.80
CA GLU A 7 -21.06 60.83 33.57
C GLU A 7 -21.47 61.17 32.14
N LYS A 8 -20.87 62.21 31.53
CA LYS A 8 -21.15 62.59 30.14
C LYS A 8 -20.67 61.56 29.12
N GLN A 9 -19.59 60.80 29.42
CA GLN A 9 -19.16 59.66 28.60
C GLN A 9 -20.02 58.41 28.80
N ARG A 10 -20.47 58.09 30.02
CA ARG A 10 -21.43 56.99 30.27
C ARG A 10 -22.78 57.24 29.59
N HIS A 11 -23.26 58.48 29.57
CA HIS A 11 -24.53 58.81 28.93
C HIS A 11 -24.46 58.80 27.39
N LYS A 12 -23.30 59.15 26.79
CA LYS A 12 -23.05 58.96 25.34
C LYS A 12 -22.90 57.48 24.95
N MET A 13 -22.26 56.64 25.78
CA MET A 13 -22.20 55.19 25.56
C MET A 13 -23.59 54.55 25.69
N GLY A 14 -24.39 54.93 26.69
CA GLY A 14 -25.75 54.41 26.87
C GLY A 14 -26.69 54.75 25.72
N LYS A 15 -26.58 55.95 25.13
CA LYS A 15 -27.35 56.33 23.92
C LYS A 15 -26.85 55.60 22.66
N TRP A 16 -25.56 55.27 22.57
CA TRP A 16 -25.02 54.48 21.45
C TRP A 16 -25.46 53.01 21.54
N VAL A 17 -25.44 52.42 22.74
CA VAL A 17 -25.89 51.05 23.00
C VAL A 17 -27.42 50.93 22.82
N ASN A 18 -28.22 51.90 23.26
CA ASN A 18 -29.66 51.89 23.02
C ASN A 18 -30.04 52.16 21.55
N LYS A 19 -29.23 52.89 20.78
CA LYS A 19 -29.45 53.06 19.33
C LYS A 19 -29.04 51.80 18.54
N LEU A 20 -28.11 51.00 19.07
CA LEU A 20 -27.74 49.68 18.54
C LEU A 20 -28.74 48.58 18.95
N MET A 21 -29.30 48.63 20.16
CA MET A 21 -30.26 47.63 20.66
C MET A 21 -31.74 47.95 20.38
N GLY A 22 -32.09 49.22 20.11
CA GLY A 22 -33.47 49.68 19.87
C GLY A 22 -34.07 49.34 18.50
N ARG A 23 -33.37 48.58 17.64
CA ARG A 23 -33.94 48.06 16.38
C ARG A 23 -34.38 46.59 16.47
N TRP A 24 -34.24 45.93 17.61
CA TRP A 24 -34.41 44.48 17.72
C TRP A 24 -35.46 43.95 18.71
N VAL A 25 -36.18 44.79 19.44
CA VAL A 25 -37.25 44.30 20.36
C VAL A 25 -38.46 45.25 20.36
N SER A 26 -39.38 45.07 19.41
CA SER A 26 -40.79 45.45 19.53
C SER A 26 -41.62 44.90 18.37
N HIS A 27 -42.21 43.71 18.53
CA HIS A 27 -43.64 43.44 18.25
C HIS A 27 -44.00 41.94 18.44
N PRO A 28 -45.28 41.63 18.76
CA PRO A 28 -45.71 40.42 19.45
C PRO A 28 -46.03 39.27 18.49
N LEU A 29 -46.07 38.06 19.06
CA LEU A 29 -46.50 36.82 18.45
C LEU A 29 -47.95 36.89 17.93
N THR A 30 -48.13 37.08 16.63
CA THR A 30 -49.21 36.49 15.82
C THR A 30 -48.83 36.55 14.34
N HIS A 31 -48.88 35.39 13.66
CA HIS A 31 -48.53 35.10 12.26
C HIS A 31 -47.04 34.79 11.94
N SER A 32 -46.77 33.55 11.56
CA SER A 32 -45.59 33.20 10.74
C SER A 32 -45.74 33.84 9.35
N PRO A 33 -44.68 34.28 8.64
CA PRO A 33 -43.55 33.43 8.22
C PRO A 33 -42.17 34.14 8.29
N PHE A 34 -41.10 33.45 7.87
CA PHE A 34 -39.71 33.92 7.70
C PHE A 34 -38.69 33.64 8.83
N THR A 35 -38.17 32.40 8.75
CA THR A 35 -36.75 32.08 8.50
C THR A 35 -35.68 32.90 9.23
N ILE A 36 -35.02 32.22 10.16
CA ILE A 36 -33.73 32.59 10.74
C ILE A 36 -32.71 32.77 9.62
N HIS A 37 -32.20 33.98 9.45
CA HIS A 37 -31.10 34.31 8.55
C HIS A 37 -29.84 33.52 8.93
N HIS A 38 -29.29 32.81 7.94
CA HIS A 38 -28.00 32.12 7.98
C HIS A 38 -26.87 33.03 8.49
N SER A 39 -26.13 32.60 9.51
CA SER A 39 -24.87 33.24 9.86
C SER A 39 -23.87 33.05 8.70
N PRO A 40 -22.99 34.02 8.40
CA PRO A 40 -21.94 33.86 7.38
C PRO A 40 -21.00 32.68 7.68
N PHE A 41 -20.92 32.24 8.93
CA PHE A 41 -20.25 31.00 9.32
C PHE A 41 -21.02 29.75 8.86
N THR A 42 -22.35 29.72 8.95
CA THR A 42 -23.17 28.60 8.47
C THR A 42 -23.19 28.43 6.95
N SER A 43 -22.99 29.52 6.19
CA SER A 43 -22.85 29.45 4.73
C SER A 43 -21.47 28.93 4.31
N LEU A 44 -20.38 29.36 4.96
CA LEU A 44 -19.02 28.82 4.77
C LEU A 44 -18.94 27.33 5.19
N GLN A 45 -19.62 26.95 6.27
CA GLN A 45 -19.73 25.58 6.80
C GLN A 45 -20.41 24.59 5.83
N ARG A 46 -21.36 25.05 5.00
CA ARG A 46 -22.05 24.21 4.01
C ARG A 46 -21.33 24.18 2.65
N SER A 47 -20.60 25.24 2.29
CA SER A 47 -20.05 25.42 0.94
C SER A 47 -18.63 24.86 0.71
N VAL A 48 -17.76 24.76 1.74
CA VAL A 48 -16.34 24.44 1.52
C VAL A 48 -15.95 23.01 1.88
N PHE A 49 -16.36 22.50 3.05
CA PHE A 49 -15.81 21.24 3.59
C PHE A 49 -16.30 19.99 2.85
N SER A 50 -17.60 19.89 2.52
CA SER A 50 -18.11 18.71 1.81
C SER A 50 -17.67 18.66 0.34
N PRO A 51 -17.71 19.78 -0.42
CA PRO A 51 -17.19 19.78 -1.79
C PRO A 51 -15.67 19.66 -1.85
N GLY A 52 -14.92 20.31 -0.95
CA GLY A 52 -13.46 20.23 -0.89
C GLY A 52 -12.95 18.82 -0.59
N VAL A 53 -13.56 18.12 0.37
CA VAL A 53 -13.23 16.71 0.65
C VAL A 53 -13.55 15.81 -0.56
N PHE A 54 -14.70 16.03 -1.21
CA PHE A 54 -15.07 15.28 -2.41
C PHE A 54 -14.08 15.52 -3.57
N ILE A 55 -13.70 16.77 -3.83
CA ILE A 55 -12.68 17.13 -4.82
C ILE A 55 -11.36 16.44 -4.47
N GLY A 56 -10.95 16.45 -3.21
CA GLY A 56 -9.74 15.74 -2.76
C GLY A 56 -9.78 14.24 -3.04
N VAL A 57 -10.91 13.58 -2.81
CA VAL A 57 -11.09 12.15 -3.16
C VAL A 57 -11.02 11.93 -4.67
N VAL A 58 -11.61 12.82 -5.47
CA VAL A 58 -11.54 12.78 -6.93
C VAL A 58 -10.11 12.98 -7.44
N LEU A 59 -9.35 13.90 -6.84
CA LEU A 59 -7.94 14.12 -7.15
C LEU A 59 -7.09 12.92 -6.76
N LEU A 60 -7.33 12.31 -5.59
CA LEU A 60 -6.66 11.08 -5.18
C LEU A 60 -6.92 9.96 -6.20
N LEU A 61 -8.18 9.78 -6.62
CA LEU A 61 -8.57 8.83 -7.65
C LEU A 61 -7.88 9.07 -9.00
N PHE A 62 -7.71 10.33 -9.38
CA PHE A 62 -7.10 10.67 -10.66
C PHE A 62 -5.57 10.51 -10.65
N PHE A 63 -4.91 11.07 -9.62
CA PHE A 63 -3.45 11.10 -9.59
C PHE A 63 -2.82 9.80 -9.09
N ARG A 64 -3.49 9.04 -8.21
CA ARG A 64 -2.85 7.87 -7.58
C ARG A 64 -2.20 6.88 -8.53
N PRO A 65 -2.82 6.46 -9.65
CA PRO A 65 -2.15 5.54 -10.57
C PRO A 65 -1.09 6.25 -11.42
N LEU A 66 -1.13 7.57 -11.57
CA LEU A 66 -0.17 8.36 -12.37
C LEU A 66 1.16 8.61 -11.65
N ILE A 67 1.13 8.61 -10.31
CA ILE A 67 2.32 8.74 -9.45
C ILE A 67 2.58 7.46 -8.64
N CYS A 68 2.03 6.33 -9.09
CA CYS A 68 2.40 5.02 -8.59
C CYS A 68 3.86 4.77 -8.99
N GLY A 69 4.72 4.32 -8.10
CA GLY A 69 6.12 4.02 -8.41
C GLY A 69 6.93 3.74 -7.16
N VAL A 70 7.58 2.58 -7.11
CA VAL A 70 8.59 2.18 -6.11
C VAL A 70 9.81 3.12 -6.10
N THR A 71 10.08 3.85 -7.19
CA THR A 71 11.14 4.88 -7.27
C THR A 71 10.80 6.16 -6.51
N PHE A 72 9.52 6.39 -6.19
CA PHE A 72 9.05 7.60 -5.54
C PHE A 72 8.32 7.25 -4.25
N GLU A 73 9.05 6.72 -3.26
CA GLU A 73 8.49 6.39 -1.94
C GLU A 73 7.71 7.57 -1.32
N TRP A 74 8.12 8.80 -1.65
CA TRP A 74 7.43 10.03 -1.27
C TRP A 74 5.97 10.07 -1.76
N SER A 75 5.62 9.47 -2.90
CA SER A 75 4.25 9.52 -3.44
C SER A 75 3.24 8.81 -2.55
N ASN A 76 3.65 7.71 -1.90
CA ASN A 76 2.84 6.98 -0.93
C ASN A 76 2.61 7.80 0.32
N THR A 77 3.69 8.38 0.81
CA THR A 77 3.75 9.34 1.90
C THR A 77 2.76 10.50 1.68
N TYR A 78 2.79 11.20 0.55
CA TYR A 78 1.85 12.30 0.29
C TYR A 78 0.40 11.82 0.13
N ALA A 79 0.17 10.65 -0.48
CA ALA A 79 -1.18 10.10 -0.58
C ALA A 79 -1.76 9.82 0.82
N GLN A 80 -0.96 9.28 1.74
CA GLN A 80 -1.37 9.05 3.13
C GLN A 80 -1.67 10.36 3.85
N ILE A 81 -0.77 11.35 3.74
CA ILE A 81 -1.01 12.69 4.31
C ILE A 81 -2.31 13.28 3.76
N LEU A 82 -2.52 13.19 2.44
CA LEU A 82 -3.74 13.69 1.81
C LEU A 82 -4.98 12.99 2.36
N ILE A 83 -4.99 11.65 2.48
CA ILE A 83 -6.11 10.89 3.06
C ILE A 83 -6.41 11.38 4.49
N ILE A 84 -5.38 11.56 5.31
CA ILE A 84 -5.53 11.99 6.71
C ILE A 84 -6.01 13.44 6.80
N VAL A 85 -5.51 14.33 5.94
CA VAL A 85 -5.99 15.72 5.81
C VAL A 85 -7.45 15.75 5.39
N LEU A 86 -7.84 14.97 4.38
CA LEU A 86 -9.23 14.90 3.93
C LEU A 86 -10.15 14.33 5.01
N LEU A 87 -9.70 13.32 5.75
CA LEU A 87 -10.41 12.79 6.91
C LEU A 87 -10.56 13.86 7.99
N GLY A 88 -9.51 14.61 8.28
CA GLY A 88 -9.53 15.68 9.27
C GLY A 88 -10.49 16.81 8.88
N LEU A 89 -10.43 17.28 7.64
CA LEU A 89 -11.37 18.26 7.10
C LEU A 89 -12.81 17.75 7.14
N TRP A 90 -13.03 16.47 6.84
CA TRP A 90 -14.35 15.85 6.93
C TRP A 90 -14.87 15.81 8.38
N VAL A 91 -14.06 15.39 9.35
CA VAL A 91 -14.44 15.35 10.77
C VAL A 91 -14.69 16.74 11.32
N ILE A 92 -13.82 17.72 11.03
CA ILE A 92 -14.02 19.13 11.39
C ILE A 92 -15.35 19.63 10.82
N GLY A 93 -15.62 19.34 9.54
CA GLY A 93 -16.88 19.69 8.90
C GLY A 93 -18.12 19.10 9.58
N MET A 94 -18.05 17.86 10.08
CA MET A 94 -19.14 17.24 10.85
C MET A 94 -19.33 17.90 12.21
N LEU A 95 -18.24 18.17 12.92
CA LEU A 95 -18.28 18.77 14.26
C LEU A 95 -18.85 20.19 14.23
N LEU A 96 -18.47 20.96 13.20
CA LEU A 96 -19.02 22.29 12.96
C LEU A 96 -20.54 22.27 12.66
N LYS A 97 -21.05 21.17 12.08
CA LYS A 97 -22.49 20.96 11.79
C LYS A 97 -23.29 20.47 13.00
N TRP A 98 -22.66 20.28 14.17
CA TRP A 98 -23.29 19.75 15.39
C TRP A 98 -23.98 18.38 15.23
N GLU A 99 -23.66 17.67 14.14
CA GLU A 99 -24.20 16.36 13.80
C GLU A 99 -23.06 15.44 13.38
N LEU A 100 -22.61 14.60 14.31
CA LEU A 100 -21.68 13.53 13.98
C LEU A 100 -22.51 12.31 13.58
N SER A 101 -22.53 11.97 12.30
CA SER A 101 -23.18 10.77 11.76
C SER A 101 -22.15 9.93 11.01
N ILE A 102 -21.70 8.84 11.64
CA ILE A 102 -20.73 7.92 11.04
C ILE A 102 -21.48 6.67 10.58
N HIS A 103 -21.32 6.32 9.30
CA HIS A 103 -21.80 5.04 8.78
C HIS A 103 -21.11 3.88 9.52
N ARG A 104 -21.88 2.84 9.87
CA ARG A 104 -21.35 1.67 10.59
C ARG A 104 -20.18 1.04 9.84
N ILE A 105 -19.04 0.90 10.54
CA ILE A 105 -17.86 0.19 10.03
C ILE A 105 -18.17 -1.31 10.00
N PRO A 106 -18.02 -2.00 8.86
CA PRO A 106 -18.07 -3.46 8.81
C PRO A 106 -17.12 -4.10 9.82
N LEU A 107 -17.61 -5.09 10.58
CA LEU A 107 -16.81 -5.84 11.55
C LEU A 107 -15.51 -6.44 10.95
N PRO A 108 -15.48 -6.99 9.72
CA PRO A 108 -14.22 -7.44 9.12
C PRO A 108 -13.14 -6.36 9.01
N ILE A 109 -13.53 -5.11 8.70
CA ILE A 109 -12.59 -3.98 8.58
C ILE A 109 -12.03 -3.63 9.96
N LEU A 110 -12.87 -3.63 10.99
CA LEU A 110 -12.46 -3.37 12.37
C LEU A 110 -11.49 -4.46 12.84
N LEU A 111 -11.82 -5.74 12.63
CA LEU A 111 -10.95 -6.85 13.02
C LEU A 111 -9.62 -6.84 12.26
N PHE A 112 -9.63 -6.51 10.97
CA PHE A 112 -8.41 -6.37 10.18
C PHE A 112 -7.52 -5.23 10.72
N SER A 113 -8.12 -4.11 11.10
CA SER A 113 -7.40 -2.98 11.70
C SER A 113 -6.85 -3.32 13.09
N ILE A 114 -7.61 -4.09 13.90
CA ILE A 114 -7.17 -4.58 15.21
C ILE A 114 -6.00 -5.56 15.05
N ALA A 115 -6.10 -6.51 14.12
CA ALA A 115 -5.03 -7.47 13.84
C ALA A 115 -3.72 -6.75 13.47
N LEU A 116 -3.82 -5.72 12.64
CA LEU A 116 -2.68 -4.90 12.23
C LEU A 116 -2.01 -4.21 13.43
N ILE A 117 -2.79 -3.65 14.35
CA ILE A 117 -2.27 -2.99 15.56
C ILE A 117 -1.62 -4.01 16.50
N ILE A 118 -2.31 -5.13 16.79
CA ILE A 118 -1.80 -6.19 17.67
C ILE A 118 -0.49 -6.77 17.11
N SER A 119 -0.47 -7.12 15.83
CA SER A 119 0.70 -7.62 15.14
C SER A 119 1.88 -6.63 15.19
N THR A 120 1.60 -5.32 15.09
CA THR A 120 2.64 -4.28 15.25
C THR A 120 3.25 -4.27 16.67
N ILE A 121 2.45 -4.51 17.71
CA ILE A 121 2.91 -4.55 19.11
C ILE A 121 3.85 -5.74 19.35
N TYR A 122 3.50 -6.91 18.81
CA TYR A 122 4.26 -8.15 18.92
C TYR A 122 5.30 -8.35 17.81
N SER A 123 5.54 -7.32 17.00
CA SER A 123 6.45 -7.39 15.86
C SER A 123 7.89 -7.69 16.26
N VAL A 124 8.55 -8.52 15.44
CA VAL A 124 9.97 -8.83 15.53
C VAL A 124 10.87 -7.60 15.25
N SER A 125 10.34 -6.59 14.55
CA SER A 125 10.98 -5.29 14.37
C SER A 125 9.93 -4.18 14.38
N ARG A 126 9.72 -3.58 15.57
CA ARG A 126 8.72 -2.54 15.80
C ARG A 126 8.90 -1.33 14.87
N GLY A 127 10.13 -0.92 14.57
CA GLY A 127 10.39 0.23 13.68
C GLY A 127 9.82 0.03 12.27
N ILE A 128 10.04 -1.16 11.69
CA ILE A 128 9.50 -1.53 10.37
C ILE A 128 7.96 -1.59 10.43
N SER A 129 7.43 -2.29 11.42
CA SER A 129 5.98 -2.49 11.55
C SER A 129 5.21 -1.23 11.84
N VAL A 130 5.76 -0.29 12.61
CA VAL A 130 5.11 1.00 12.85
C VAL A 130 5.02 1.80 11.55
N ARG A 131 6.05 1.82 10.69
CA ARG A 131 5.97 2.48 9.37
C ARG A 131 4.90 1.83 8.50
N GLN A 132 4.87 0.51 8.45
CA GLN A 132 3.93 -0.25 7.65
C GLN A 132 2.47 -0.14 8.17
N LEU A 133 2.28 0.01 9.49
CA LEU A 133 0.99 0.27 10.13
C LEU A 133 0.32 1.54 9.58
N TYR A 134 1.06 2.65 9.42
CA TYR A 134 0.50 3.89 8.87
C TYR A 134 0.01 3.72 7.44
N GLN A 135 0.78 3.00 6.62
CA GLN A 135 0.36 2.68 5.26
C GLN A 135 -0.94 1.88 5.25
N PHE A 136 -1.01 0.79 6.02
CA PHE A 136 -2.19 -0.07 6.01
C PHE A 136 -3.42 0.55 6.65
N LEU A 137 -3.26 1.33 7.73
CA LEU A 137 -4.38 2.06 8.35
C LEU A 137 -4.96 3.13 7.43
N SER A 138 -4.18 3.68 6.50
CA SER A 138 -4.70 4.65 5.53
C SER A 138 -5.82 4.08 4.66
N TYR A 139 -5.85 2.76 4.41
CA TYR A 139 -6.86 2.17 3.53
C TYR A 139 -8.26 2.02 4.18
N PRO A 140 -8.41 1.46 5.40
CA PRO A 140 -9.68 1.53 6.13
C PRO A 140 -10.18 2.97 6.32
N LEU A 141 -9.28 3.92 6.61
CA LEU A 141 -9.63 5.33 6.75
C LEU A 141 -10.15 5.93 5.44
N LEU A 142 -9.51 5.60 4.31
CA LEU A 142 -9.98 5.97 2.99
C LEU A 142 -11.37 5.38 2.69
N TYR A 143 -11.58 4.10 3.02
CA TYR A 143 -12.91 3.48 2.89
C TYR A 143 -13.97 4.23 3.70
N LEU A 144 -13.68 4.59 4.95
CA LEU A 144 -14.59 5.36 5.79
C LEU A 144 -14.89 6.72 5.18
N LEU A 145 -13.86 7.42 4.70
CA LEU A 145 -14.01 8.71 4.03
C LEU A 145 -14.97 8.58 2.84
N ILE A 146 -14.77 7.58 1.98
CA ILE A 146 -15.57 7.37 0.76
C ILE A 146 -17.02 7.02 1.11
N VAL A 147 -17.24 6.08 2.01
CA VAL A 147 -18.60 5.66 2.40
C VAL A 147 -19.36 6.84 2.98
N ASN A 148 -18.72 7.68 3.77
CA ASN A 148 -19.40 8.82 4.38
C ASN A 148 -19.55 10.02 3.45
N VAL A 149 -18.57 10.31 2.59
CA VAL A 149 -18.65 11.41 1.61
C VAL A 149 -19.68 11.09 0.54
N LEU A 150 -19.69 9.85 0.01
CA LEU A 150 -20.63 9.44 -1.05
C LEU A 150 -21.98 8.97 -0.51
N GLY A 151 -22.01 8.45 0.72
CA GLY A 151 -23.24 7.96 1.35
C GLY A 151 -24.06 9.05 2.02
N SER A 152 -23.53 10.26 2.23
CA SER A 152 -24.26 11.37 2.87
C SER A 152 -25.36 11.93 1.96
N PRO A 153 -26.59 12.16 2.47
CA PRO A 153 -27.60 12.86 1.70
C PRO A 153 -27.22 14.34 1.59
N VAL A 154 -27.08 14.85 0.37
CA VAL A 154 -27.07 16.30 0.12
C VAL A 154 -28.43 16.84 0.54
N THR A 155 -28.49 17.47 1.71
CA THR A 155 -29.70 18.17 2.18
C THR A 155 -29.86 19.46 1.37
N SER A 156 -30.45 19.37 0.18
CA SER A 156 -30.99 20.53 -0.50
C SER A 156 -32.32 20.90 0.16
N HIS A 157 -32.28 21.78 1.16
CA HIS A 157 -33.47 22.49 1.63
C HIS A 157 -33.85 23.54 0.57
N GLN A 158 -34.45 23.10 -0.54
CA GLN A 158 -35.17 23.94 -1.51
C GLN A 158 -35.86 23.05 -2.55
N SER A 159 -36.84 22.26 -2.10
CA SER A 159 -37.90 21.70 -2.95
C SER A 159 -38.98 21.06 -2.08
N ALA A 160 -39.68 21.90 -1.31
CA ALA A 160 -41.07 21.59 -1.01
C ALA A 160 -41.84 21.86 -2.31
N VAL A 161 -42.28 20.79 -2.97
CA VAL A 161 -43.36 20.65 -3.98
C VAL A 161 -42.94 19.60 -5.01
N GLY A 162 -43.53 18.41 -4.88
CA GLY A 162 -43.98 17.58 -6.02
C GLY A 162 -42.99 16.86 -6.93
N SER A 163 -41.67 17.01 -6.82
CA SER A 163 -40.75 16.30 -7.73
C SER A 163 -40.20 15.01 -7.10
N ARG A 164 -40.34 13.90 -7.85
CA ARG A 164 -39.82 12.56 -7.53
C ARG A 164 -38.38 12.67 -7.03
N GLN A 165 -38.17 12.35 -5.75
CA GLN A 165 -36.86 12.25 -5.12
C GLN A 165 -35.99 11.25 -5.89
N SER A 166 -35.08 11.77 -6.70
CA SER A 166 -34.01 10.99 -7.31
C SER A 166 -33.02 10.61 -6.21
N ALA A 167 -32.72 9.31 -6.11
CA ALA A 167 -31.78 8.80 -5.11
C ALA A 167 -30.44 9.53 -5.19
N VAL A 168 -30.13 10.28 -4.13
CA VAL A 168 -29.05 11.27 -3.97
C VAL A 168 -27.62 10.72 -4.19
N GLY A 169 -27.44 9.41 -4.40
CA GLY A 169 -26.17 8.81 -4.85
C GLY A 169 -25.79 9.09 -6.32
N SER A 170 -26.68 9.69 -7.13
CA SER A 170 -26.46 9.87 -8.57
C SER A 170 -25.60 11.06 -8.97
N HIS A 171 -25.43 12.10 -8.14
CA HIS A 171 -24.72 13.32 -8.57
C HIS A 171 -23.19 13.21 -8.51
N HIS A 172 -22.63 12.42 -7.59
CA HIS A 172 -21.19 12.27 -7.43
C HIS A 172 -20.57 11.18 -8.31
N SER A 173 -21.37 10.18 -8.68
CA SER A 173 -20.92 9.01 -9.46
C SER A 173 -20.22 9.39 -10.78
N PRO A 174 -20.71 10.34 -11.60
CA PRO A 174 -20.06 10.71 -12.86
C PRO A 174 -18.63 11.22 -12.71
N PHE A 175 -18.34 12.01 -11.67
CA PHE A 175 -17.00 12.57 -11.44
C PHE A 175 -16.00 11.51 -11.01
N ILE A 176 -16.43 10.56 -10.17
CA ILE A 176 -15.61 9.41 -9.76
C ILE A 176 -15.25 8.55 -10.98
N ILE A 177 -16.26 8.23 -11.80
CA ILE A 177 -16.06 7.42 -13.02
C ILE A 177 -15.13 8.16 -13.98
N ALA A 178 -15.34 9.47 -14.19
CA ALA A 178 -14.50 10.28 -15.05
C ALA A 178 -13.04 10.31 -14.56
N ALA A 179 -12.80 10.48 -13.26
CA ALA A 179 -11.46 10.47 -12.68
C ALA A 179 -10.76 9.13 -12.89
N ILE A 180 -11.45 8.00 -12.61
CA ILE A 180 -10.92 6.66 -12.81
C ILE A 180 -10.58 6.42 -14.29
N PHE A 181 -11.50 6.76 -15.20
CA PHE A 181 -11.29 6.49 -16.63
C PHE A 181 -10.26 7.41 -17.26
N LEU A 182 -10.22 8.70 -16.91
CA LEU A 182 -9.21 9.62 -17.42
C LEU A 182 -7.81 9.21 -16.96
N ALA A 183 -7.66 8.82 -15.68
CA ALA A 183 -6.40 8.30 -15.17
C ALA A 183 -5.99 7.02 -15.88
N ALA A 184 -6.92 6.08 -16.08
CA ALA A 184 -6.66 4.84 -16.81
C ALA A 184 -6.22 5.09 -18.26
N ILE A 185 -6.81 6.05 -18.96
CA ILE A 185 -6.40 6.40 -20.33
C ILE A 185 -4.96 6.90 -20.36
N LEU A 186 -4.57 7.78 -19.43
CA LEU A 186 -3.19 8.27 -19.35
C LEU A 186 -2.21 7.13 -19.03
N VAL A 187 -2.57 6.23 -18.10
CA VAL A 187 -1.77 5.04 -17.77
C VAL A 187 -1.62 4.11 -18.97
N ILE A 188 -2.71 3.84 -19.70
CA ILE A 188 -2.74 2.99 -20.89
C ILE A 188 -1.92 3.60 -22.02
N ALA A 189 -2.14 4.89 -22.32
CA ALA A 189 -1.41 5.61 -23.35
C ALA A 189 0.09 5.63 -23.05
N TYR A 190 0.48 5.91 -21.80
CA TYR A 190 1.88 5.89 -21.39
C TYR A 190 2.47 4.48 -21.45
N GLY A 191 1.74 3.44 -21.03
CA GLY A 191 2.20 2.05 -21.11
C GLY A 191 2.42 1.55 -22.54
N ILE A 192 1.52 1.92 -23.47
CA ILE A 192 1.68 1.61 -24.90
C ILE A 192 2.85 2.40 -25.49
N TYR A 193 2.95 3.71 -25.19
CA TYR A 193 4.08 4.54 -25.62
C TYR A 193 5.41 3.95 -25.15
N GLN A 194 5.50 3.62 -23.87
CA GLN A 194 6.69 3.02 -23.26
C GLN A 194 7.10 1.72 -23.95
N TYR A 195 6.15 0.86 -24.29
CA TYR A 195 6.44 -0.41 -24.97
C TYR A 195 7.12 -0.20 -26.33
N TYR A 196 6.61 0.74 -27.14
CA TYR A 196 7.11 0.96 -28.50
C TYR A 196 8.34 1.85 -28.58
N PHE A 197 8.40 2.88 -27.73
CA PHE A 197 9.43 3.92 -27.79
C PHE A 197 10.51 3.75 -26.70
N GLY A 198 10.32 2.82 -25.76
CA GLY A 198 11.25 2.57 -24.67
C GLY A 198 11.36 3.76 -23.71
N LEU A 199 12.47 3.79 -22.96
CA LEU A 199 12.81 4.84 -22.00
C LEU A 199 14.17 5.46 -22.33
N GLU A 200 14.51 5.59 -23.63
CA GLU A 200 15.88 5.91 -24.07
C GLU A 200 16.42 7.21 -23.46
N ARG A 201 15.61 8.29 -23.43
CA ARG A 201 16.01 9.55 -22.78
C ARG A 201 16.23 9.40 -21.27
N MET A 202 15.42 8.59 -20.59
CA MET A 202 15.61 8.32 -19.16
C MET A 202 16.86 7.49 -18.95
N ARG A 203 17.13 6.51 -19.82
CA ARG A 203 18.35 5.71 -19.82
C ARG A 203 19.58 6.60 -19.99
N GLU A 204 19.61 7.45 -21.01
CA GLU A 204 20.68 8.43 -21.24
C GLU A 204 20.88 9.31 -20.01
N PHE A 205 19.79 9.84 -19.44
CA PHE A 205 19.86 10.66 -18.24
C PHE A 205 20.44 9.90 -17.05
N LEU A 206 19.97 8.68 -16.78
CA LEU A 206 20.44 7.85 -15.67
C LEU A 206 21.91 7.47 -15.85
N ILE A 207 22.31 7.04 -17.05
CA ILE A 207 23.70 6.72 -17.38
C ILE A 207 24.62 7.94 -17.22
N ALA A 208 24.15 9.13 -17.62
CA ALA A 208 24.95 10.34 -17.58
C ALA A 208 25.07 10.97 -16.18
N HIS A 209 24.10 10.74 -15.28
CA HIS A 209 24.01 11.47 -14.01
C HIS A 209 24.14 10.59 -12.76
N TYR A 210 24.09 9.26 -12.91
CA TYR A 210 24.13 8.34 -11.79
C TYR A 210 25.09 7.18 -12.08
N ASP A 211 25.80 6.71 -11.06
CA ASP A 211 26.51 5.45 -11.17
C ASP A 211 25.47 4.33 -11.27
N ILE A 212 25.39 3.75 -12.47
CA ILE A 212 24.38 2.76 -12.83
C ILE A 212 24.48 1.54 -11.88
N SER A 213 25.66 1.26 -11.34
CA SER A 213 25.90 0.14 -10.41
C SER A 213 25.17 0.30 -9.06
N GLU A 214 24.71 1.50 -8.72
CA GLU A 214 23.96 1.78 -7.48
C GLU A 214 22.48 1.39 -7.57
N PHE A 215 21.93 1.20 -8.78
CA PHE A 215 20.54 0.78 -8.93
C PHE A 215 20.40 -0.74 -8.81
N HIS A 216 19.25 -1.18 -8.31
CA HIS A 216 18.94 -2.61 -8.23
C HIS A 216 19.05 -3.26 -9.62
N PRO A 217 19.74 -4.42 -9.76
CA PRO A 217 19.97 -5.06 -11.06
C PRO A 217 18.69 -5.31 -11.87
N ASP A 218 17.57 -5.63 -11.21
CA ASP A 218 16.28 -5.79 -11.89
C ASP A 218 15.69 -4.49 -12.43
N PHE A 219 15.86 -3.37 -11.71
CA PHE A 219 15.42 -2.06 -12.20
C PHE A 219 16.22 -1.70 -13.45
N LEU A 220 17.54 -1.89 -13.40
CA LEU A 220 18.42 -1.66 -14.54
C LEU A 220 18.07 -2.58 -15.71
N ARG A 221 17.93 -3.88 -15.47
CA ARG A 221 17.58 -4.84 -16.52
C ARG A 221 16.28 -4.44 -17.23
N ARG A 222 15.27 -4.00 -16.50
CA ARG A 222 13.97 -3.62 -17.08
C ARG A 222 13.97 -2.22 -17.69
N ALA A 223 14.54 -1.22 -17.02
CA ALA A 223 14.64 0.14 -17.54
C ALA A 223 15.58 0.23 -18.76
N LEU A 224 16.62 -0.60 -18.80
CA LEU A 224 17.63 -0.61 -19.86
C LEU A 224 17.33 -1.63 -20.97
N TYR A 225 16.61 -2.72 -20.70
CA TYR A 225 16.45 -3.79 -21.70
C TYR A 225 15.04 -4.42 -21.75
N GLY A 226 14.12 -4.04 -20.86
CA GLY A 226 12.76 -4.58 -20.83
C GLY A 226 11.88 -3.98 -21.92
N ARG A 227 11.21 -4.84 -22.69
CA ARG A 227 10.16 -4.45 -23.66
C ARG A 227 8.74 -4.73 -23.14
N GLU A 228 8.54 -4.81 -21.83
CA GLU A 228 7.21 -5.03 -21.24
C GLU A 228 6.55 -3.71 -20.88
N ALA A 229 5.23 -3.59 -21.09
CA ALA A 229 4.48 -2.43 -20.64
C ALA A 229 4.32 -2.48 -19.11
N PHE A 230 4.83 -1.46 -18.41
CA PHE A 230 4.66 -1.33 -16.97
C PHE A 230 4.13 0.05 -16.54
N SER A 231 4.08 1.00 -17.47
CA SER A 231 3.60 2.36 -17.28
C SER A 231 4.23 2.99 -16.03
N THR A 232 3.44 3.68 -15.23
CA THR A 232 3.86 4.27 -13.95
C THR A 232 4.13 3.20 -12.88
N PHE A 233 3.55 2.00 -12.97
CA PHE A 233 3.60 0.99 -11.91
C PHE A 233 4.96 0.29 -11.73
N LEU A 234 5.97 0.61 -12.55
CA LEU A 234 7.35 0.08 -12.57
C LEU A 234 7.49 -1.43 -12.81
N PHE A 235 6.43 -2.20 -12.61
CA PHE A 235 6.38 -3.63 -12.80
C PHE A 235 5.18 -3.99 -13.67
N ALA A 236 5.40 -4.77 -14.72
CA ALA A 236 4.35 -5.18 -15.64
C ALA A 236 3.21 -5.95 -14.91
N PRO A 237 3.49 -6.83 -13.92
CA PRO A 237 2.42 -7.45 -13.14
C PRO A 237 1.58 -6.47 -12.33
N ALA A 238 2.16 -5.38 -11.81
CA ALA A 238 1.42 -4.36 -11.09
C ALA A 238 0.51 -3.54 -12.02
N LEU A 239 0.99 -3.20 -13.22
CA LEU A 239 0.14 -2.58 -14.25
C LEU A 239 -1.01 -3.52 -14.65
N ALA A 240 -0.72 -4.80 -14.86
CA ALA A 240 -1.71 -5.78 -15.25
C ALA A 240 -2.81 -5.95 -14.18
N ALA A 241 -2.43 -5.97 -12.90
CA ALA A 241 -3.36 -6.01 -11.79
C ALA A 241 -4.28 -4.77 -11.74
N TYR A 242 -3.71 -3.57 -11.94
CA TYR A 242 -4.48 -2.33 -12.06
C TYR A 242 -5.47 -2.38 -13.23
N LEU A 243 -4.99 -2.70 -14.44
CA LEU A 243 -5.84 -2.82 -15.64
C LEU A 243 -6.93 -3.87 -15.45
N GLY A 244 -6.62 -4.99 -14.80
CA GLY A 244 -7.59 -6.04 -14.50
C GLY A 244 -8.74 -5.60 -13.59
N MET A 245 -8.55 -4.56 -12.78
CA MET A 245 -9.64 -3.95 -12.02
C MET A 245 -10.45 -2.95 -12.85
N ILE A 246 -9.79 -2.20 -13.74
CA ILE A 246 -10.41 -1.14 -14.54
C ILE A 246 -11.18 -1.67 -15.76
N LEU A 247 -10.67 -2.70 -16.44
CA LEU A 247 -11.26 -3.23 -17.67
C LEU A 247 -12.67 -3.80 -17.46
N PRO A 248 -12.96 -4.60 -16.43
CA PRO A 248 -14.33 -5.04 -16.15
C PRO A 248 -15.28 -3.87 -15.87
N LEU A 249 -14.78 -2.79 -15.25
CA LEU A 249 -15.55 -1.57 -15.04
C LEU A 249 -15.88 -0.88 -16.37
N ALA A 250 -14.90 -0.65 -17.23
CA ALA A 250 -15.10 -0.06 -18.55
C ALA A 250 -16.06 -0.88 -19.42
N LEU A 251 -15.90 -2.21 -19.42
CA LEU A 251 -16.78 -3.13 -20.12
C LEU A 251 -18.22 -3.05 -19.61
N SER A 252 -18.40 -3.01 -18.29
CA SER A 252 -19.74 -2.88 -17.70
C SER A 252 -20.42 -1.58 -18.13
N PHE A 253 -19.70 -0.46 -18.17
CA PHE A 253 -20.22 0.81 -18.68
C PHE A 253 -20.54 0.75 -20.17
N PHE A 254 -19.70 0.10 -20.99
CA PHE A 254 -19.99 -0.10 -22.42
C PHE A 254 -21.31 -0.86 -22.64
N ILE A 255 -21.58 -1.90 -21.85
CA ILE A 255 -22.77 -2.74 -21.99
C ILE A 255 -24.05 -2.01 -21.55
N TYR A 256 -24.00 -1.29 -20.43
CA TYR A 256 -25.20 -0.69 -19.82
C TYR A 256 -25.50 0.73 -20.32
N LEU A 257 -24.54 1.47 -20.86
CA LEU A 257 -24.78 2.79 -21.45
C LEU A 257 -25.27 2.70 -22.90
N SER A 258 -25.96 3.74 -23.36
CA SER A 258 -26.52 3.86 -24.72
C SER A 258 -26.00 5.09 -25.45
N GLY A 259 -26.05 5.05 -26.79
CA GLY A 259 -25.61 6.14 -27.66
C GLY A 259 -24.11 6.42 -27.57
N TRP A 260 -23.73 7.67 -27.82
CA TRP A 260 -22.33 8.12 -27.81
C TRP A 260 -21.61 7.93 -26.47
N LYS A 261 -22.35 7.89 -25.35
CA LYS A 261 -21.79 7.70 -24.00
C LYS A 261 -21.09 6.35 -23.79
N ARG A 262 -21.33 5.36 -24.64
CA ARG A 262 -20.64 4.05 -24.59
C ARG A 262 -19.32 4.01 -25.36
N ILE A 263 -19.06 4.99 -26.23
CA ILE A 263 -17.87 5.02 -27.10
C ILE A 263 -16.61 5.14 -26.26
N PHE A 264 -16.60 6.06 -25.30
CA PHE A 264 -15.43 6.30 -24.45
C PHE A 264 -15.04 5.07 -23.59
N PRO A 265 -15.98 4.41 -22.86
CA PRO A 265 -15.68 3.13 -22.21
C PRO A 265 -15.22 2.03 -23.17
N ALA A 266 -15.72 1.99 -24.42
CA ALA A 266 -15.29 1.00 -25.42
C ALA A 266 -13.83 1.22 -25.84
N ILE A 267 -13.44 2.47 -26.14
CA ILE A 267 -12.07 2.83 -26.50
C ILE A 267 -11.12 2.47 -25.36
N LEU A 268 -11.47 2.85 -24.13
CA LEU A 268 -10.68 2.51 -22.94
C LEU A 268 -10.55 0.99 -22.78
N PHE A 269 -11.64 0.25 -22.95
CA PHE A 269 -11.61 -1.21 -22.85
C PHE A 269 -10.70 -1.84 -23.91
N ILE A 270 -10.84 -1.45 -25.18
CA ILE A 270 -10.05 -2.01 -26.30
C ILE A 270 -8.57 -1.66 -26.13
N SER A 271 -8.24 -0.38 -25.94
CA SER A 271 -6.86 0.07 -25.74
C SER A 271 -6.24 -0.53 -24.48
N GLY A 272 -7.02 -0.69 -23.41
CA GLY A 272 -6.55 -1.28 -22.18
C GLY A 272 -6.39 -2.80 -22.23
N VAL A 273 -7.20 -3.54 -22.99
CA VAL A 273 -6.96 -4.97 -23.29
C VAL A 273 -5.67 -5.13 -24.10
N PHE A 274 -5.44 -4.25 -25.08
CA PHE A 274 -4.20 -4.22 -25.83
C PHE A 274 -3.00 -3.92 -24.91
N CYS A 275 -3.07 -2.88 -24.07
CA CYS A 275 -2.01 -2.58 -23.10
C CYS A 275 -1.79 -3.70 -22.08
N LEU A 276 -2.87 -4.35 -21.61
CA LEU A 276 -2.79 -5.53 -20.75
C LEU A 276 -2.00 -6.64 -21.45
N TYR A 277 -2.27 -6.91 -22.72
CA TYR A 277 -1.50 -7.87 -23.52
C TYR A 277 -0.01 -7.49 -23.64
N LEU A 278 0.35 -6.20 -23.66
CA LEU A 278 1.76 -5.78 -23.69
C LEU A 278 2.49 -5.93 -22.33
N THR A 279 1.78 -6.28 -21.25
CA THR A 279 2.40 -6.48 -19.93
C THR A 279 3.10 -7.84 -19.77
N PHE A 280 2.77 -8.82 -20.59
CA PHE A 280 3.24 -10.21 -20.42
C PHE A 280 3.00 -10.82 -19.02
N SER A 281 2.05 -10.28 -18.25
CA SER A 281 1.72 -10.77 -16.92
C SER A 281 0.64 -11.84 -16.98
N TYR A 282 1.03 -13.11 -17.00
CA TYR A 282 0.08 -14.25 -17.05
C TYR A 282 -0.96 -14.23 -15.93
N GLY A 283 -0.54 -13.92 -14.69
CA GLY A 283 -1.46 -13.79 -13.55
C GLY A 283 -2.50 -12.69 -13.77
N GLY A 284 -2.03 -11.52 -14.24
CA GLY A 284 -2.90 -10.39 -14.55
C GLY A 284 -3.84 -10.67 -15.72
N TRP A 285 -3.39 -11.38 -16.76
CA TRP A 285 -4.25 -11.83 -17.86
C TRP A 285 -5.34 -12.77 -17.38
N ALA A 286 -4.98 -13.84 -16.66
CA ALA A 286 -5.91 -14.84 -16.19
C ALA A 286 -6.99 -14.24 -15.28
N SER A 287 -6.61 -13.41 -14.31
CA SER A 287 -7.56 -12.76 -13.41
C SER A 287 -8.47 -11.78 -14.14
N SER A 288 -7.94 -11.01 -15.10
CA SER A 288 -8.72 -10.04 -15.88
C SER A 288 -9.71 -10.71 -16.82
N LEU A 289 -9.30 -11.77 -17.52
CA LEU A 289 -10.15 -12.53 -18.43
C LEU A 289 -11.30 -13.19 -17.68
N PHE A 290 -11.03 -13.75 -16.49
CA PHE A 290 -12.08 -14.30 -15.64
C PHE A 290 -13.10 -13.24 -15.22
N ALA A 291 -12.64 -12.05 -14.80
CA ALA A 291 -13.54 -10.96 -14.42
C ALA A 291 -14.35 -10.42 -15.61
N ILE A 292 -13.73 -10.30 -16.79
CA ILE A 292 -14.40 -9.92 -18.05
C ILE A 292 -15.46 -10.96 -18.41
N PHE A 293 -15.13 -12.24 -18.35
CA PHE A 293 -16.07 -13.34 -18.55
C PHE A 293 -17.27 -13.23 -17.62
N LEU A 294 -17.03 -12.97 -16.34
CA LEU A 294 -18.09 -12.80 -15.35
C LEU A 294 -19.01 -11.62 -15.69
N VAL A 295 -18.46 -10.47 -16.12
CA VAL A 295 -19.27 -9.32 -16.55
C VAL A 295 -20.14 -9.68 -17.74
N LEU A 296 -19.60 -10.38 -18.74
CA LEU A 296 -20.35 -10.85 -19.91
C LEU A 296 -21.42 -11.87 -19.52
N LEU A 297 -21.07 -12.82 -18.65
CA LEU A 297 -21.95 -13.87 -18.15
C LEU A 297 -23.17 -13.29 -17.42
N VAL A 298 -22.95 -12.29 -16.57
CA VAL A 298 -24.02 -11.64 -15.81
C VAL A 298 -24.86 -10.71 -16.67
N SER A 299 -24.25 -10.02 -17.64
CA SER A 299 -24.92 -8.96 -18.39
C SER A 299 -25.64 -9.44 -19.65
N LEU A 300 -25.18 -10.54 -20.26
CA LEU A 300 -25.68 -11.02 -21.55
C LEU A 300 -26.38 -12.36 -21.35
N ARG A 301 -27.71 -12.42 -21.40
CA ARG A 301 -28.49 -13.67 -21.18
C ARG A 301 -28.46 -14.66 -22.34
N LYS A 302 -27.61 -14.46 -23.34
CA LYS A 302 -27.57 -15.30 -24.56
C LYS A 302 -26.49 -16.36 -24.38
N TYR A 303 -26.89 -17.62 -24.23
CA TYR A 303 -25.97 -18.74 -24.03
C TYR A 303 -24.88 -18.84 -25.11
N ARG A 304 -25.19 -18.47 -26.36
CA ARG A 304 -24.21 -18.39 -27.46
C ARG A 304 -23.07 -17.43 -27.19
N VAL A 305 -23.33 -16.33 -26.47
CA VAL A 305 -22.29 -15.38 -26.05
C VAL A 305 -21.43 -15.97 -24.95
N HIS A 306 -21.98 -16.79 -24.06
CA HIS A 306 -21.19 -17.50 -23.05
C HIS A 306 -20.25 -18.52 -23.69
N ILE A 307 -20.76 -19.34 -24.62
CA ILE A 307 -19.96 -20.31 -25.39
C ILE A 307 -18.85 -19.58 -26.15
N LEU A 308 -19.17 -18.50 -26.86
CA LEU A 308 -18.18 -17.72 -27.60
C LEU A 308 -17.15 -17.06 -26.68
N SER A 309 -17.58 -16.49 -25.54
CA SER A 309 -16.65 -15.87 -24.58
C SER A 309 -15.72 -16.90 -23.97
N PHE A 310 -16.25 -18.08 -23.60
CA PHE A 310 -15.44 -19.19 -23.10
C PHE A 310 -14.47 -19.69 -24.16
N ALA A 311 -14.93 -19.88 -25.41
CA ALA A 311 -14.09 -20.30 -26.52
C ALA A 311 -12.98 -19.27 -26.83
N VAL A 312 -13.27 -17.97 -26.80
CA VAL A 312 -12.27 -16.92 -27.00
C VAL A 312 -11.25 -16.89 -25.86
N ILE A 313 -11.68 -17.05 -24.61
CA ILE A 313 -10.77 -17.11 -23.47
C ILE A 313 -9.90 -18.37 -23.51
N ALA A 314 -10.51 -19.53 -23.79
CA ALA A 314 -9.79 -20.78 -23.95
C ALA A 314 -8.79 -20.70 -25.11
N ALA A 315 -9.21 -20.19 -26.28
CA ALA A 315 -8.35 -19.97 -27.42
C ALA A 315 -7.21 -19.00 -27.09
N PHE A 316 -7.50 -17.87 -26.43
CA PHE A 316 -6.46 -16.93 -25.99
C PHE A 316 -5.45 -17.61 -25.07
N LEU A 317 -5.91 -18.34 -24.04
CA LEU A 317 -5.05 -19.08 -23.10
C LEU A 317 -4.25 -20.20 -23.78
N LEU A 318 -4.83 -20.89 -24.76
CA LEU A 318 -4.19 -21.96 -25.55
C LEU A 318 -3.20 -21.41 -26.59
N LEU A 319 -3.39 -20.18 -27.06
CA LEU A 319 -2.47 -19.50 -27.99
C LEU A 319 -1.31 -18.80 -27.26
N LEU A 320 -1.38 -18.64 -25.93
CA LEU A 320 -0.31 -18.07 -25.10
C LEU A 320 1.07 -18.73 -25.31
N PRO A 321 1.19 -20.06 -25.45
CA PRO A 321 2.46 -20.71 -25.73
C PRO A 321 2.99 -20.44 -27.15
N TYR A 322 2.12 -20.15 -28.11
CA TYR A 322 2.50 -19.95 -29.51
C TYR A 322 2.91 -18.50 -29.83
N THR A 323 2.44 -17.52 -29.05
CA THR A 323 2.97 -16.14 -29.10
C THR A 323 4.47 -16.04 -28.73
N ARG A 324 5.08 -17.14 -28.24
CA ARG A 324 6.49 -17.26 -27.85
C ARG A 324 7.47 -17.23 -29.02
N GLU A 325 7.06 -17.65 -30.21
CA GLU A 325 7.95 -17.82 -31.38
C GLU A 325 7.93 -16.63 -32.34
N PHE A 326 6.89 -15.80 -32.30
CA PHE A 326 6.68 -14.73 -33.30
C PHE A 326 7.10 -13.33 -32.84
N ILE A 327 7.61 -13.18 -31.62
CA ILE A 327 8.10 -11.89 -31.09
C ILE A 327 9.60 -12.03 -30.76
N PRO A 328 10.50 -11.43 -31.57
CA PRO A 328 11.94 -11.44 -31.31
C PRO A 328 12.26 -10.91 -29.90
N GLY A 329 12.92 -11.74 -29.07
CA GLY A 329 13.24 -11.43 -27.67
C GLY A 329 12.44 -12.20 -26.61
N VAL A 330 11.40 -12.96 -26.99
CA VAL A 330 10.56 -13.76 -26.08
C VAL A 330 11.12 -15.17 -25.78
N GLU A 331 12.07 -15.67 -26.57
CA GLU A 331 12.73 -16.98 -26.35
C GLU A 331 13.43 -17.09 -24.98
N ARG A 332 13.96 -15.98 -24.43
CA ARG A 332 14.51 -15.94 -23.05
C ARG A 332 13.45 -15.95 -21.96
N MET A 333 12.17 -15.77 -22.31
CA MET A 333 11.05 -15.52 -21.40
C MET A 333 10.14 -16.75 -21.22
N GLY A 334 10.19 -17.73 -22.12
CA GLY A 334 9.48 -19.02 -21.99
C GLY A 334 9.98 -19.88 -20.81
N ARG A 335 11.23 -19.70 -20.36
CA ARG A 335 11.70 -20.23 -19.08
C ARG A 335 10.98 -19.60 -17.87
N SER A 336 10.32 -18.44 -18.02
CA SER A 336 9.87 -17.61 -16.89
C SER A 336 8.53 -17.99 -16.26
N MET A 337 7.59 -18.68 -16.90
CA MET A 337 6.33 -19.04 -16.22
C MET A 337 6.48 -20.27 -15.32
N SER A 338 7.11 -21.33 -15.81
CA SER A 338 7.50 -22.48 -14.97
C SER A 338 8.54 -22.07 -13.93
N ALA A 339 9.57 -21.31 -14.32
CA ALA A 339 10.56 -20.82 -13.34
C ALA A 339 9.95 -19.83 -12.34
N SER A 340 9.02 -18.93 -12.73
CA SER A 340 8.40 -18.01 -11.75
C SER A 340 7.43 -18.72 -10.82
N LEU A 341 6.74 -19.77 -11.27
CA LEU A 341 5.92 -20.58 -10.38
C LEU A 341 6.80 -21.40 -9.43
N GLU A 342 7.86 -22.03 -9.93
CA GLU A 342 8.83 -22.80 -9.14
C GLU A 342 9.49 -21.93 -8.07
N VAL A 343 10.01 -20.76 -8.46
CA VAL A 343 10.57 -19.77 -7.54
C VAL A 343 9.54 -19.30 -6.50
N ARG A 344 8.28 -19.07 -6.90
CA ARG A 344 7.20 -18.71 -5.95
C ARG A 344 6.84 -19.84 -5.00
N LEU A 345 6.89 -21.10 -5.45
CA LEU A 345 6.65 -22.24 -4.57
C LEU A 345 7.69 -22.30 -3.45
N ASP A 346 8.93 -21.95 -3.75
CA ASP A 346 9.98 -21.84 -2.72
C ASP A 346 9.70 -20.66 -1.77
N TYR A 347 9.24 -19.53 -2.29
CA TYR A 347 8.79 -18.41 -1.46
C TYR A 347 7.66 -18.83 -0.51
N TRP A 348 6.70 -19.60 -1.00
CA TRP A 348 5.54 -20.04 -0.23
C TRP A 348 5.92 -21.08 0.81
N ARG A 349 6.85 -21.99 0.51
CA ARG A 349 7.41 -22.92 1.50
C ARG A 349 8.09 -22.18 2.63
N ALA A 350 8.98 -21.23 2.32
CA ALA A 350 9.64 -20.41 3.33
C ALA A 350 8.62 -19.61 4.15
N THR A 351 7.63 -19.01 3.49
CA THR A 351 6.54 -18.26 4.15
C THR A 351 5.74 -19.17 5.09
N TRP A 352 5.53 -20.42 4.72
CA TRP A 352 4.83 -21.40 5.57
C TRP A 352 5.64 -21.73 6.82
N GLU A 353 6.95 -21.90 6.72
CA GLU A 353 7.80 -22.07 7.90
C GLU A 353 7.76 -20.81 8.81
N MET A 354 7.80 -19.61 8.22
CA MET A 354 7.61 -18.36 8.99
C MET A 354 6.25 -18.30 9.71
N ILE A 355 5.18 -18.83 9.10
CA ILE A 355 3.85 -18.90 9.73
C ILE A 355 3.86 -19.85 10.93
N LYS A 356 4.61 -20.95 10.87
CA LYS A 356 4.72 -21.88 12.01
C LYS A 356 5.40 -21.24 13.21
N ASP A 357 6.38 -20.36 12.97
CA ASP A 357 7.08 -19.63 14.03
C ASP A 357 6.22 -18.53 14.65
N TYR A 358 5.35 -17.88 13.85
CA TYR A 358 4.52 -16.75 14.29
C TYR A 358 3.02 -16.91 13.96
N PRO A 359 2.31 -17.97 14.40
CA PRO A 359 0.98 -18.30 13.89
C PRO A 359 -0.15 -17.38 14.38
N VAL A 360 -0.02 -16.84 15.59
CA VAL A 360 -1.12 -16.12 16.26
C VAL A 360 -1.17 -14.65 15.85
N PHE A 361 -0.08 -13.91 16.08
CA PHE A 361 0.00 -12.47 15.81
C PHE A 361 0.78 -12.12 14.53
N GLY A 362 1.40 -13.13 13.91
CA GLY A 362 2.34 -12.91 12.81
C GLY A 362 3.64 -12.26 13.29
N SER A 363 4.58 -12.13 12.36
CA SER A 363 5.90 -11.53 12.64
C SER A 363 5.88 -10.01 12.74
N GLY A 364 4.79 -9.36 12.33
CA GLY A 364 4.67 -7.91 12.23
C GLY A 364 4.50 -7.44 10.77
N PRO A 365 3.76 -6.35 10.51
CA PRO A 365 3.66 -5.80 9.16
C PRO A 365 5.04 -5.37 8.62
N GLY A 366 5.36 -5.75 7.38
CA GLY A 366 6.60 -5.41 6.68
C GLY A 366 7.86 -6.17 7.11
N THR A 367 7.78 -7.10 8.07
CA THR A 367 8.97 -7.82 8.58
C THR A 367 9.36 -9.03 7.73
N PHE A 368 8.57 -9.38 6.71
CA PHE A 368 8.81 -10.58 5.90
C PHE A 368 10.25 -10.71 5.40
N ALA A 369 10.79 -9.65 4.80
CA ALA A 369 12.15 -9.64 4.26
C ALA A 369 13.24 -9.87 5.33
N SER A 370 12.95 -9.56 6.60
CA SER A 370 13.91 -9.76 7.70
C SER A 370 14.01 -11.23 8.11
N LEU A 371 12.93 -12.00 7.93
CA LEU A 371 12.86 -13.40 8.35
C LEU A 371 13.07 -14.38 7.20
N TYR A 372 12.74 -13.98 5.97
CA TYR A 372 12.74 -14.86 4.80
C TYR A 372 14.08 -15.61 4.62
N ALA A 373 15.22 -14.94 4.80
CA ALA A 373 16.54 -15.54 4.61
C ALA A 373 16.85 -16.73 5.54
N GLN A 374 16.19 -16.81 6.70
CA GLN A 374 16.32 -17.93 7.65
C GLN A 374 15.50 -19.15 7.25
N HIS A 375 14.37 -18.90 6.59
CA HIS A 375 13.35 -19.93 6.33
C HIS A 375 13.41 -20.47 4.91
N LYS A 376 14.11 -19.76 4.01
CA LYS A 376 14.24 -20.20 2.63
C LYS A 376 15.17 -21.42 2.53
N ILE A 377 14.89 -22.25 1.54
CA ILE A 377 15.80 -23.32 1.15
C ILE A 377 17.09 -22.71 0.53
N PRO A 378 18.24 -23.39 0.63
CA PRO A 378 19.54 -22.85 0.23
C PRO A 378 19.62 -22.13 -1.12
N PHE A 379 19.04 -22.74 -2.14
CA PHE A 379 19.13 -22.31 -3.52
C PHE A 379 17.99 -21.37 -3.94
N ALA A 380 17.02 -21.10 -3.07
CA ALA A 380 15.93 -20.19 -3.39
C ALA A 380 16.44 -18.75 -3.53
N GLU A 381 15.85 -18.02 -4.48
CA GLU A 381 16.13 -16.59 -4.69
C GLU A 381 15.77 -15.76 -3.45
N GLU A 382 16.45 -14.62 -3.29
CA GLU A 382 16.07 -13.62 -2.29
C GLU A 382 14.82 -12.89 -2.72
N THR A 383 13.91 -12.64 -1.76
CA THR A 383 12.72 -11.83 -2.01
C THR A 383 12.36 -10.99 -0.80
N ARG A 384 11.67 -9.88 -1.05
CA ARG A 384 11.12 -9.00 0.00
C ARG A 384 9.65 -9.29 0.31
N MET A 385 9.00 -10.16 -0.46
CA MET A 385 7.57 -10.46 -0.37
C MET A 385 7.30 -11.93 -0.70
N ALA A 386 6.22 -12.49 -0.16
CA ALA A 386 5.77 -13.86 -0.42
C ALA A 386 5.22 -14.08 -1.84
N HIS A 387 4.98 -13.00 -2.61
CA HIS A 387 4.27 -13.06 -3.89
C HIS A 387 2.90 -13.77 -3.82
N ASN A 388 2.24 -13.63 -2.67
CA ASN A 388 0.88 -14.11 -2.40
C ASN A 388 0.34 -13.31 -1.22
N ASN A 389 -0.69 -12.49 -1.43
CA ASN A 389 -1.23 -11.64 -0.36
C ASN A 389 -1.78 -12.46 0.83
N TYR A 390 -2.30 -13.65 0.59
CA TYR A 390 -2.88 -14.48 1.66
C TYR A 390 -1.78 -15.01 2.58
N LEU A 391 -0.70 -15.56 2.02
CA LEU A 391 0.46 -16.00 2.79
C LEU A 391 1.21 -14.82 3.43
N GLN A 392 1.31 -13.69 2.72
CA GLN A 392 1.90 -12.48 3.27
C GLN A 392 1.11 -11.97 4.48
N VAL A 393 -0.21 -11.80 4.37
CA VAL A 393 -1.06 -11.35 5.48
C VAL A 393 -1.01 -12.35 6.62
N PHE A 394 -0.95 -13.66 6.35
CA PHE A 394 -0.85 -14.65 7.43
C PHE A 394 0.50 -14.60 8.15
N SER A 395 1.62 -14.59 7.42
CA SER A 395 2.96 -14.52 8.02
C SER A 395 3.23 -13.22 8.78
N GLU A 396 2.61 -12.11 8.36
CA GLU A 396 2.81 -10.82 9.02
C GLU A 396 1.78 -10.53 10.11
N MET A 397 0.50 -10.89 9.93
CA MET A 397 -0.61 -10.50 10.83
C MET A 397 -1.29 -11.67 11.55
N GLY A 398 -0.81 -12.90 11.36
CA GLY A 398 -1.29 -14.10 12.03
C GLY A 398 -2.73 -14.48 11.68
N ILE A 399 -3.29 -15.41 12.46
CA ILE A 399 -4.60 -16.01 12.21
C ILE A 399 -5.74 -14.98 12.18
N LEU A 400 -5.70 -13.97 13.05
CA LEU A 400 -6.71 -12.91 13.08
C LEU A 400 -6.64 -12.04 11.82
N GLY A 401 -5.43 -11.73 11.35
CA GLY A 401 -5.19 -10.97 10.12
C GLY A 401 -5.76 -11.67 8.90
N ILE A 402 -5.40 -12.94 8.68
CA ILE A 402 -5.87 -13.69 7.51
C ILE A 402 -7.38 -13.96 7.56
N ALA A 403 -7.93 -14.32 8.74
CA ALA A 403 -9.36 -14.57 8.88
C ALA A 403 -10.19 -13.32 8.60
N SER A 404 -9.76 -12.16 9.12
CA SER A 404 -10.44 -10.89 8.86
C SER A 404 -10.30 -10.41 7.41
N PHE A 405 -9.15 -10.64 6.77
CA PHE A 405 -8.93 -10.33 5.35
C PHE A 405 -9.81 -11.16 4.43
N LEU A 406 -9.89 -12.48 4.65
CA LEU A 406 -10.79 -13.36 3.88
C LEU A 406 -12.26 -12.99 4.09
N TRP A 407 -12.66 -12.71 5.33
CA TRP A 407 -14.01 -12.28 5.64
C TRP A 407 -14.35 -10.95 4.96
N LEU A 408 -13.41 -10.00 4.93
CA LEU A 408 -13.58 -8.72 4.26
C LEU A 408 -13.84 -8.89 2.76
N GLY A 409 -13.07 -9.75 2.08
CA GLY A 409 -13.30 -10.10 0.68
C GLY A 409 -14.71 -10.64 0.44
N VAL A 410 -15.12 -11.64 1.22
CA VAL A 410 -16.47 -12.24 1.13
C VAL A 410 -17.57 -11.22 1.43
N ALA A 411 -17.38 -10.35 2.42
CA ALA A 411 -18.36 -9.33 2.79
C ALA A 411 -18.58 -8.32 1.66
N PHE A 412 -17.51 -7.85 1.01
CA PHE A 412 -17.61 -6.93 -0.11
C PHE A 412 -18.25 -7.57 -1.35
N LEU A 413 -17.91 -8.82 -1.65
CA LEU A 413 -18.55 -9.56 -2.75
C LEU A 413 -20.06 -9.75 -2.48
N LYS A 414 -20.44 -10.23 -1.29
CA LYS A 414 -21.86 -10.37 -0.91
C LYS A 414 -22.61 -9.04 -1.00
N ALA A 415 -22.01 -7.95 -0.54
CA ALA A 415 -22.62 -6.62 -0.59
C ALA A 415 -22.78 -6.11 -2.04
N GLY A 416 -21.74 -6.25 -2.87
CA GLY A 416 -21.75 -5.84 -4.28
C GLY A 416 -22.80 -6.59 -5.08
N TRP A 417 -22.84 -7.91 -4.96
CA TRP A 417 -23.81 -8.75 -5.67
C TRP A 417 -25.26 -8.42 -5.30
N ARG A 418 -25.55 -8.30 -3.99
CA ARG A 418 -26.88 -7.95 -3.51
C ARG A 418 -27.32 -6.60 -4.06
N LYS A 419 -26.49 -5.56 -3.94
CA LYS A 419 -26.83 -4.21 -4.40
C LYS A 419 -26.98 -4.13 -5.91
N PHE A 420 -26.15 -4.85 -6.67
CA PHE A 420 -26.29 -4.95 -8.13
C PHE A 420 -27.65 -5.52 -8.53
N ARG A 421 -28.11 -6.61 -7.87
CA ARG A 421 -29.42 -7.22 -8.14
C ARG A 421 -30.60 -6.32 -7.75
N GLU A 422 -30.43 -5.50 -6.73
CA GLU A 422 -31.46 -4.57 -6.25
C GLU A 422 -31.53 -3.26 -7.04
N SER A 423 -30.45 -2.85 -7.71
CA SER A 423 -30.42 -1.60 -8.47
C SER A 423 -31.29 -1.69 -9.74
N SER A 424 -31.98 -0.59 -10.06
CA SER A 424 -32.77 -0.44 -11.28
C SER A 424 -32.12 0.48 -12.32
N LYS A 425 -31.23 1.39 -11.90
CA LYS A 425 -30.59 2.36 -12.81
C LYS A 425 -29.42 1.72 -13.56
N LYS A 426 -29.37 1.93 -14.88
CA LYS A 426 -28.31 1.36 -15.74
C LYS A 426 -26.90 1.79 -15.33
N THR A 427 -26.70 3.07 -15.00
CA THR A 427 -25.40 3.61 -14.56
C THR A 427 -24.94 3.02 -13.23
N GLU A 428 -25.84 2.85 -12.27
CA GLU A 428 -25.54 2.21 -10.98
C GLU A 428 -25.24 0.72 -11.16
N LYS A 429 -26.00 0.02 -12.01
CA LYS A 429 -25.70 -1.38 -12.37
C LYS A 429 -24.30 -1.53 -12.98
N ALA A 430 -23.94 -0.64 -13.90
CA ALA A 430 -22.62 -0.64 -14.52
C ALA A 430 -21.50 -0.46 -13.48
N LEU A 431 -21.65 0.54 -12.61
CA LEU A 431 -20.70 0.83 -11.55
C LEU A 431 -20.56 -0.34 -10.58
N LEU A 432 -21.68 -0.88 -10.08
CA LEU A 432 -21.69 -1.96 -9.10
C LEU A 432 -21.12 -3.26 -9.66
N LEU A 433 -21.50 -3.65 -10.89
CA LEU A 433 -20.98 -4.86 -11.53
C LEU A 433 -19.49 -4.71 -11.86
N GLY A 434 -19.09 -3.54 -12.35
CA GLY A 434 -17.69 -3.22 -12.63
C GLY A 434 -16.80 -3.27 -11.38
N CYS A 435 -17.20 -2.59 -10.29
CA CYS A 435 -16.47 -2.64 -9.02
C CYS A 435 -16.46 -4.05 -8.43
N TYR A 436 -17.58 -4.79 -8.51
CA TYR A 436 -17.66 -6.19 -8.08
C TYR A 436 -16.67 -7.08 -8.82
N ALA A 437 -16.65 -7.00 -10.17
CA ALA A 437 -15.71 -7.75 -10.99
C ALA A 437 -14.25 -7.32 -10.74
N GLY A 438 -13.99 -6.04 -10.52
CA GLY A 438 -12.64 -5.56 -10.18
C GLY A 438 -12.14 -6.07 -8.82
N ILE A 439 -13.00 -6.17 -7.81
CA ILE A 439 -12.65 -6.81 -6.52
C ILE A 439 -12.33 -8.30 -6.73
N ILE A 440 -13.07 -8.99 -7.60
CA ILE A 440 -12.76 -10.39 -7.97
C ILE A 440 -11.39 -10.49 -8.63
N THR A 441 -11.06 -9.61 -9.59
CA THR A 441 -9.73 -9.57 -10.21
C THR A 441 -8.64 -9.46 -9.13
N PHE A 442 -8.78 -8.50 -8.20
CA PHE A 442 -7.82 -8.31 -7.10
C PHE A 442 -7.65 -9.58 -6.26
N LEU A 443 -8.75 -10.24 -5.87
CA LEU A 443 -8.70 -11.46 -5.04
C LEU A 443 -8.06 -12.64 -5.77
N ILE A 444 -8.29 -12.77 -7.08
CA ILE A 444 -7.68 -13.85 -7.88
C ILE A 444 -6.19 -13.58 -8.09
N ASN A 445 -5.83 -12.36 -8.49
CA ASN A 445 -4.43 -11.98 -8.73
C ASN A 445 -3.58 -12.08 -7.45
N SER A 446 -4.20 -11.84 -6.29
CA SER A 446 -3.61 -11.98 -4.94
C SER A 446 -3.02 -13.36 -4.62
N PHE A 447 -3.38 -14.43 -5.36
CA PHE A 447 -2.76 -15.75 -5.19
C PHE A 447 -1.32 -15.82 -5.71
N GLY A 448 -1.00 -15.08 -6.78
CA GLY A 448 0.32 -15.09 -7.42
C GLY A 448 1.06 -13.76 -7.32
N TYR A 449 0.52 -12.81 -6.57
CA TYR A 449 1.08 -11.47 -6.45
C TYR A 449 0.77 -10.82 -5.09
N PHE A 450 1.42 -9.69 -4.83
CA PHE A 450 1.37 -8.96 -3.56
C PHE A 450 0.65 -7.59 -3.70
N ASP A 451 -0.47 -7.57 -4.44
CA ASP A 451 -1.22 -6.36 -4.80
C ASP A 451 -1.59 -5.46 -3.61
N LEU A 452 -1.83 -6.04 -2.43
CA LEU A 452 -2.23 -5.32 -1.23
C LEU A 452 -1.10 -4.41 -0.72
N TYR A 453 0.15 -4.78 -1.04
CA TYR A 453 1.36 -4.07 -0.65
C TYR A 453 1.82 -3.08 -1.73
N ILE A 454 1.17 -3.05 -2.89
CA ILE A 454 1.36 -2.04 -3.92
C ILE A 454 0.32 -0.94 -3.72
N PRO A 455 0.70 0.24 -3.20
CA PRO A 455 -0.29 1.19 -2.71
C PRO A 455 -1.20 1.75 -3.80
N GLY A 456 -0.73 1.86 -5.04
CA GLY A 456 -1.56 2.26 -6.17
C GLY A 456 -2.72 1.30 -6.44
N ILE A 457 -2.52 -0.01 -6.26
CA ILE A 457 -3.55 -1.04 -6.47
C ILE A 457 -4.44 -1.15 -5.24
N ALA A 458 -3.84 -1.24 -4.05
CA ALA A 458 -4.56 -1.30 -2.78
C ALA A 458 -5.54 -0.12 -2.62
N THR A 459 -5.13 1.09 -3.00
CA THR A 459 -6.02 2.28 -2.94
C THR A 459 -7.32 2.04 -3.72
N TYR A 460 -7.25 1.45 -4.92
CA TYR A 460 -8.42 1.22 -5.76
C TYR A 460 -9.36 0.15 -5.22
N VAL A 461 -8.87 -0.94 -4.63
CA VAL A 461 -9.76 -1.99 -4.11
C VAL A 461 -10.58 -1.47 -2.93
N TRP A 462 -9.98 -0.64 -2.08
CA TRP A 462 -10.67 0.01 -0.98
C TRP A 462 -11.65 1.09 -1.45
N ILE A 463 -11.34 1.79 -2.55
CA ILE A 463 -12.29 2.71 -3.19
C ILE A 463 -13.47 1.94 -3.78
N PHE A 464 -13.24 0.86 -4.51
CA PHE A 464 -14.30 0.03 -5.10
C PHE A 464 -15.22 -0.52 -4.01
N ALA A 465 -14.63 -1.02 -2.91
CA ALA A 465 -15.38 -1.43 -1.72
C ALA A 465 -16.19 -0.27 -1.12
N GLY A 466 -15.59 0.91 -0.99
CA GLY A 466 -16.25 2.12 -0.50
C GLY A 466 -17.43 2.55 -1.36
N VAL A 467 -17.27 2.58 -2.69
CA VAL A 467 -18.31 2.91 -3.67
C VAL A 467 -19.45 1.90 -3.61
N VAL A 468 -19.14 0.60 -3.58
CA VAL A 468 -20.13 -0.46 -3.41
C VAL A 468 -20.91 -0.23 -2.12
N MET A 469 -20.25 0.11 -1.02
CA MET A 469 -20.87 0.28 0.29
C MET A 469 -21.65 1.60 0.43
N ALA A 470 -21.22 2.67 -0.24
CA ALA A 470 -21.91 3.96 -0.29
C ALA A 470 -23.21 3.92 -1.11
N THR A 471 -23.26 3.09 -2.16
CA THR A 471 -24.43 3.01 -3.05
C THR A 471 -25.67 2.57 -2.26
N ARG A 472 -26.71 3.42 -2.17
CA ARG A 472 -27.92 3.13 -1.38
C ARG A 472 -28.82 2.09 -2.07
N LYS A 473 -29.62 1.36 -1.29
CA LYS A 473 -30.65 0.45 -1.83
C LYS A 473 -31.57 1.24 -2.75
N GLY A 474 -31.81 0.72 -3.96
CA GLY A 474 -32.92 1.19 -4.77
C GLY A 474 -34.21 0.83 -4.05
N THR A 475 -35.01 1.82 -3.66
CA THR A 475 -36.40 1.57 -3.26
C THR A 475 -37.08 0.95 -4.47
N LYS A 476 -37.34 -0.37 -4.44
CA LYS A 476 -38.29 -0.98 -5.35
C LYS A 476 -39.58 -0.19 -5.21
N ALA A 477 -40.16 0.24 -6.34
CA ALA A 477 -41.52 0.75 -6.36
C ALA A 477 -42.42 -0.38 -5.84
N GLN A 478 -42.72 -0.37 -4.55
CA GLN A 478 -43.68 -1.28 -3.96
C GLN A 478 -45.06 -0.82 -4.44
N SER A 479 -45.75 -1.73 -5.14
CA SER A 479 -47.18 -1.67 -5.36
C SER A 479 -47.89 -1.38 -4.03
N SER A 480 -48.82 -0.45 -4.10
CA SER A 480 -49.53 0.26 -3.03
C SER A 480 -50.48 -0.60 -2.16
N ARG A 481 -50.07 -1.78 -1.66
CA ARG A 481 -50.97 -2.63 -0.84
C ARG A 481 -50.38 -3.35 0.38
N GLY A 482 -49.28 -2.88 0.97
CA GLY A 482 -48.68 -3.55 2.14
C GLY A 482 -47.99 -2.65 3.16
N THR A 483 -48.38 -1.38 3.25
CA THR A 483 -47.59 -0.29 3.85
C THR A 483 -47.50 -0.22 5.38
N GLU A 484 -48.08 -1.16 6.13
CA GLU A 484 -48.05 -1.09 7.60
C GLU A 484 -47.19 -2.15 8.30
N ARG A 485 -47.06 -3.37 7.76
CA ARG A 485 -46.29 -4.45 8.44
C ARG A 485 -44.78 -4.40 8.22
N GLN A 486 -44.29 -3.71 7.18
CA GLN A 486 -42.85 -3.62 6.89
C GLN A 486 -42.13 -2.43 7.54
N ARG A 487 -42.86 -1.46 8.12
CA ARG A 487 -42.25 -0.33 8.84
C ARG A 487 -41.60 -0.73 10.17
N HIS A 488 -41.86 -1.94 10.68
CA HIS A 488 -41.45 -2.31 12.03
C HIS A 488 -40.09 -3.03 12.13
N ASN A 489 -39.49 -3.49 11.02
CA ASN A 489 -38.20 -4.20 11.01
C ASN A 489 -36.98 -3.37 10.56
N ASP A 490 -37.15 -2.11 10.16
CA ASP A 490 -36.04 -1.19 9.82
C ASP A 490 -35.64 -0.26 10.99
N LYS A 491 -35.75 -0.75 12.24
CA LYS A 491 -35.45 0.02 13.47
C LYS A 491 -34.00 -0.12 13.98
N LEU A 492 -32.99 0.03 13.13
CA LEU A 492 -31.62 0.29 13.63
C LEU A 492 -31.01 1.46 12.81
N PRO A 493 -30.71 2.61 13.43
CA PRO A 493 -30.25 3.78 12.70
C PRO A 493 -28.93 3.47 11.99
N LEU A 494 -28.86 3.76 10.69
CA LEU A 494 -27.72 3.52 9.79
C LEU A 494 -26.47 4.37 10.12
N SER A 495 -26.55 5.20 11.16
CA SER A 495 -25.52 6.13 11.58
C SER A 495 -25.56 6.29 13.10
N TYR A 496 -24.39 6.29 13.74
CA TYR A 496 -24.29 6.66 15.15
C TYR A 496 -24.36 8.18 15.25
N ARG A 497 -25.37 8.71 15.96
CA ARG A 497 -25.52 10.15 16.21
C ARG A 497 -24.98 10.49 17.59
N LEU A 498 -23.75 11.00 17.65
CA LEU A 498 -23.11 11.34 18.92
C LEU A 498 -23.59 12.71 19.42
N LYS A 499 -24.41 12.70 20.49
CA LYS A 499 -24.94 13.92 21.14
C LYS A 499 -24.00 14.50 22.22
N SER A 500 -23.02 13.72 22.70
CA SER A 500 -22.13 14.14 23.78
C SER A 500 -21.01 15.06 23.30
N ASN A 501 -20.85 16.21 23.94
CA ASN A 501 -19.74 17.13 23.71
C ASN A 501 -18.38 16.49 24.05
N LEU A 502 -18.33 15.56 25.00
CA LEU A 502 -17.12 14.83 25.36
C LEU A 502 -16.61 13.97 24.20
N LEU A 503 -17.49 13.18 23.58
CA LEU A 503 -17.14 12.34 22.44
C LEU A 503 -16.69 13.15 21.21
N ARG A 504 -17.19 14.38 21.07
CA ARG A 504 -16.76 15.32 20.01
C ARG A 504 -15.36 15.86 20.27
N VAL A 505 -15.05 16.22 21.51
CA VAL A 505 -13.70 16.62 21.92
C VAL A 505 -12.72 15.47 21.76
N VAL A 506 -13.11 14.25 22.14
CA VAL A 506 -12.30 13.04 21.91
C VAL A 506 -12.05 12.83 20.41
N ALA A 507 -13.06 12.96 19.56
CA ALA A 507 -12.90 12.84 18.11
C ALA A 507 -11.95 13.91 17.53
N LEU A 508 -12.01 15.15 18.03
CA LEU A 508 -11.07 16.22 17.65
C LEU A 508 -9.64 15.89 18.07
N ILE A 509 -9.46 15.43 19.30
CA ILE A 509 -8.13 15.05 19.82
C ILE A 509 -7.57 13.89 19.00
N VAL A 510 -8.37 12.88 18.68
CA VAL A 510 -7.94 11.75 17.84
C VAL A 510 -7.57 12.22 16.45
N VAL A 511 -8.37 13.04 15.79
CA VAL A 511 -8.06 13.57 14.45
C VAL A 511 -6.84 14.46 14.47
N PHE A 512 -6.72 15.35 15.46
CA PHE A 512 -5.55 16.20 15.63
C PHE A 512 -4.30 15.37 15.86
N PHE A 513 -4.39 14.34 16.71
CA PHE A 513 -3.29 13.42 16.96
C PHE A 513 -2.91 12.64 15.70
N LEU A 514 -3.89 12.14 14.92
CA LEU A 514 -3.63 11.48 13.64
C LEU A 514 -2.99 12.42 12.61
N LEU A 515 -3.40 13.70 12.56
CA LEU A 515 -2.79 14.71 11.69
C LEU A 515 -1.34 15.01 12.12
N CYS A 516 -1.11 15.27 13.40
CA CYS A 516 0.22 15.53 13.95
C CYS A 516 1.12 14.30 13.81
N SER A 517 0.61 13.11 14.12
CA SER A 517 1.35 11.85 13.96
C SER A 517 1.67 11.59 12.50
N SER A 518 0.76 11.90 11.56
CA SER A 518 1.06 11.73 10.14
C SER A 518 2.18 12.65 9.68
N ILE A 519 2.21 13.92 10.10
CA ILE A 519 3.30 14.84 9.76
C ILE A 519 4.63 14.31 10.32
N VAL A 520 4.64 13.86 11.58
CA VAL A 520 5.86 13.36 12.25
C VAL A 520 6.33 12.04 11.62
N MET A 521 5.43 11.08 11.43
CA MET A 521 5.75 9.71 11.01
C MET A 521 5.98 9.57 9.52
N VAL A 522 5.62 10.59 8.73
CA VAL A 522 5.77 10.58 7.28
C VAL A 522 6.88 11.53 6.83
N ARG A 523 6.91 12.77 7.36
CA ARG A 523 7.92 13.75 6.94
C ARG A 523 9.30 13.43 7.50
N ARG A 524 9.40 12.97 8.76
CA ARG A 524 10.71 12.73 9.37
C ARG A 524 11.47 11.58 8.69
N PRO A 525 10.88 10.41 8.43
CA PRO A 525 11.58 9.35 7.70
C PRO A 525 12.01 9.80 6.30
N MET A 526 11.14 10.51 5.55
CA MET A 526 11.51 11.03 4.23
C MET A 526 12.72 11.98 4.27
N LEU A 527 12.79 12.84 5.29
CA LEU A 527 13.96 13.70 5.50
C LEU A 527 15.17 12.88 5.96
N ALA A 528 14.97 11.85 6.79
CA ALA A 528 16.02 10.97 7.25
C ALA A 528 16.65 10.17 6.08
N ASP A 529 15.82 9.64 5.18
CA ASP A 529 16.27 8.92 3.99
C ASP A 529 17.11 9.82 3.08
N ARG A 530 16.70 11.08 2.91
CA ARG A 530 17.50 12.08 2.18
C ARG A 530 18.87 12.29 2.83
N HIS A 531 18.92 12.48 4.15
CA HIS A 531 20.20 12.58 4.87
C HIS A 531 21.06 11.31 4.69
N SER A 532 20.45 10.11 4.70
CA SER A 532 21.15 8.85 4.43
C SER A 532 21.71 8.78 3.00
N MET A 533 20.96 9.24 2.00
CA MET A 533 21.44 9.31 0.61
C MET A 533 22.62 10.28 0.47
N GLU A 534 22.52 11.46 1.08
CA GLU A 534 23.61 12.45 1.11
C GLU A 534 24.84 11.89 1.86
N ALA A 535 24.64 11.18 2.95
CA ALA A 535 25.70 10.49 3.67
C ALA A 535 26.43 9.45 2.81
N HIS A 536 25.68 8.65 2.06
CA HIS A 536 26.24 7.66 1.14
C HIS A 536 27.11 8.34 0.07
N SER A 537 26.62 9.43 -0.52
CA SER A 537 27.40 10.23 -1.48
C SER A 537 28.71 10.75 -0.90
N TYR A 538 28.69 11.29 0.33
CA TYR A 538 29.91 11.72 1.01
C TYR A 538 30.86 10.56 1.36
N LEU A 539 30.32 9.40 1.73
CA LEU A 539 31.09 8.19 2.02
C LEU A 539 31.83 7.69 0.77
N VAL A 540 31.16 7.67 -0.39
CA VAL A 540 31.79 7.31 -1.67
C VAL A 540 32.93 8.26 -2.01
N ARG A 541 32.74 9.57 -1.79
CA ARG A 541 33.79 10.60 -1.95
C ARG A 541 34.88 10.60 -0.87
N GLY A 542 34.83 9.66 0.09
CA GLY A 542 35.81 9.55 1.18
C GLY A 542 35.68 10.61 2.28
N ASN A 543 34.66 11.47 2.25
CA ASN A 543 34.46 12.50 3.27
C ASN A 543 33.70 11.93 4.48
N LEU A 544 34.41 11.18 5.32
CA LEU A 544 33.85 10.47 6.47
C LEU A 544 33.20 11.40 7.50
N LYS A 545 33.75 12.62 7.71
CA LYS A 545 33.21 13.59 8.67
C LYS A 545 31.82 14.07 8.26
N ARG A 546 31.65 14.47 7.00
CA ARG A 546 30.34 14.89 6.48
C ARG A 546 29.36 13.72 6.43
N ALA A 547 29.82 12.54 5.97
CA ALA A 547 29.00 11.34 5.97
C ALA A 547 28.44 11.03 7.37
N ALA A 548 29.28 11.03 8.41
CA ALA A 548 28.83 10.78 9.78
C ALA A 548 27.86 11.87 10.29
N SER A 549 28.06 13.14 9.91
CA SER A 549 27.15 14.22 10.26
C SER A 549 25.76 14.01 9.66
N GLU A 550 25.70 13.66 8.38
CA GLU A 550 24.44 13.41 7.68
C GLU A 550 23.71 12.19 8.27
N VAL A 551 24.41 11.07 8.52
CA VAL A 551 23.77 9.90 9.16
C VAL A 551 23.26 10.21 10.57
N ARG A 552 23.98 11.02 11.36
CA ARG A 552 23.46 11.47 12.67
C ARG A 552 22.22 12.35 12.53
N GLY A 553 22.14 13.15 11.46
CA GLY A 553 20.91 13.86 11.07
C GLY A 553 19.76 12.90 10.79
N ALA A 554 20.01 11.83 10.04
CA ALA A 554 19.04 10.78 9.76
C ALA A 554 18.54 10.08 11.05
N ILE A 555 19.46 9.67 11.94
CA ILE A 555 19.13 9.04 13.24
C ILE A 555 18.27 9.96 14.12
N LYS A 556 18.55 11.26 14.15
CA LYS A 556 17.74 12.23 14.92
C LYS A 556 16.29 12.32 14.41
N LEU A 557 16.10 12.10 13.11
CA LEU A 557 14.79 12.21 12.47
C LEU A 557 13.99 10.90 12.57
N ASP A 558 14.64 9.76 12.35
CA ASP A 558 14.05 8.42 12.49
C ASP A 558 15.00 7.49 13.28
N PRO A 559 14.92 7.53 14.63
CA PRO A 559 15.80 6.77 15.50
C PRO A 559 15.48 5.27 15.54
N LEU A 560 14.36 4.83 14.95
CA LEU A 560 13.96 3.42 14.92
C LEU A 560 14.36 2.72 13.62
N ASN A 561 15.15 3.39 12.77
CA ASN A 561 15.65 2.80 11.54
C ASN A 561 17.05 2.17 11.73
N PRO A 562 17.17 0.82 11.74
CA PRO A 562 18.45 0.15 11.96
C PRO A 562 19.47 0.45 10.87
N VAL A 563 19.02 0.78 9.65
CA VAL A 563 19.90 1.06 8.51
C VAL A 563 20.82 2.24 8.79
N PHE A 564 20.33 3.28 9.47
CA PHE A 564 21.14 4.47 9.75
C PHE A 564 22.22 4.17 10.80
N HIS A 565 21.91 3.36 11.81
CA HIS A 565 22.92 2.90 12.78
C HIS A 565 23.99 2.03 12.12
N HIS A 566 23.59 1.13 11.22
CA HIS A 566 24.54 0.33 10.44
C HIS A 566 25.42 1.20 9.53
N GLN A 567 24.85 2.16 8.80
CA GLN A 567 25.60 3.11 7.98
C GLN A 567 26.61 3.90 8.80
N LEU A 568 26.21 4.38 9.99
CA LEU A 568 27.11 5.09 10.90
C LEU A 568 28.27 4.19 11.35
N GLY A 569 27.97 2.93 11.68
CA GLY A 569 28.98 1.92 12.00
C GLY A 569 29.97 1.68 10.86
N MET A 570 29.48 1.58 9.62
CA MET A 570 30.35 1.45 8.43
C MET A 570 31.26 2.67 8.24
N ILE A 571 30.74 3.89 8.45
CA ILE A 571 31.51 5.12 8.35
C ILE A 571 32.62 5.14 9.41
N TYR A 572 32.31 4.79 10.66
CA TYR A 572 33.30 4.71 11.73
C TYR A 572 34.34 3.61 11.49
N GLN A 573 33.91 2.44 11.01
CA GLN A 573 34.82 1.36 10.67
C GLN A 573 35.80 1.77 9.57
N ARG A 574 35.32 2.47 8.52
CA ARG A 574 36.18 3.00 7.45
C ARG A 574 37.13 4.09 7.95
N GLY A 575 36.76 4.81 9.01
CA GLY A 575 37.61 5.79 9.69
C GLY A 575 38.55 5.21 10.75
N GLY A 576 38.53 3.90 10.98
CA GLY A 576 39.33 3.25 12.03
C GLY A 576 38.82 3.47 13.47
N ILE A 577 37.65 4.08 13.65
CA ILE A 577 37.08 4.41 14.97
C ILE A 577 36.25 3.21 15.47
N LEU A 578 36.94 2.12 15.80
CA LEU A 578 36.32 0.81 16.01
C LEU A 578 35.35 0.76 17.20
N ASN A 579 35.61 1.49 18.28
CA ASN A 579 34.69 1.55 19.44
C ASN A 579 33.32 2.11 19.06
N GLN A 580 33.30 3.20 18.28
CA GLN A 580 32.06 3.82 17.82
C GLN A 580 31.38 2.95 16.75
N ALA A 581 32.17 2.24 15.93
CA ALA A 581 31.64 1.30 14.95
C ALA A 581 30.88 0.14 15.62
N VAL A 582 31.50 -0.51 16.61
CA VAL A 582 30.89 -1.60 17.40
C VAL A 582 29.58 -1.14 18.02
N ALA A 583 29.59 -0.03 18.78
CA ALA A 583 28.38 0.50 19.40
C ALA A 583 27.27 0.79 18.37
N SER A 584 27.62 1.36 17.21
CA SER A 584 26.62 1.65 16.16
C SER A 584 26.05 0.37 15.53
N PHE A 585 26.85 -0.69 15.37
CA PHE A 585 26.35 -1.97 14.88
C PHE A 585 25.49 -2.70 15.92
N GLU A 586 25.82 -2.61 17.21
CA GLU A 586 25.00 -3.14 18.30
C GLU A 586 23.61 -2.48 18.33
N GLU A 587 23.55 -1.15 18.18
CA GLU A 587 22.27 -0.43 18.05
C GLU A 587 21.45 -0.90 16.84
N ALA A 588 22.10 -1.12 15.68
CA ALA A 588 21.41 -1.66 14.50
C ALA A 588 20.83 -3.06 14.76
N ILE A 589 21.58 -3.91 15.46
CA ILE A 589 21.15 -5.28 15.84
C ILE A 589 20.02 -5.24 16.87
N GLN A 590 20.06 -4.33 17.84
CA GLN A 590 18.97 -4.15 18.81
C GLN A 590 17.65 -3.77 18.14
N LEU A 591 17.71 -2.93 17.09
CA LEU A 591 16.54 -2.49 16.33
C LEU A 591 16.02 -3.55 15.35
N ASN A 592 16.90 -4.36 14.76
CA ASN A 592 16.52 -5.51 13.94
C ASN A 592 17.60 -6.62 13.99
N PRO A 593 17.40 -7.67 14.81
CA PRO A 593 18.41 -8.69 15.01
C PRO A 593 18.49 -9.71 13.88
N PHE A 594 17.49 -9.80 12.99
CA PHE A 594 17.40 -10.86 11.99
C PHE A 594 18.19 -10.57 10.71
N ILE A 595 18.83 -9.41 10.65
CA ILE A 595 19.60 -8.97 9.49
C ILE A 595 21.03 -9.48 9.59
N SER A 596 21.33 -10.54 8.84
CA SER A 596 22.63 -11.22 8.85
C SER A 596 23.83 -10.28 8.62
N HIS A 597 23.69 -9.28 7.75
CA HIS A 597 24.78 -8.37 7.42
C HIS A 597 25.15 -7.41 8.56
N TYR A 598 24.24 -7.15 9.52
CA TYR A 598 24.56 -6.36 10.70
C TYR A 598 25.50 -7.13 11.63
N HIS A 599 25.23 -8.42 11.86
CA HIS A 599 26.09 -9.31 12.64
C HIS A 599 27.45 -9.52 11.97
N TYR A 600 27.48 -9.66 10.65
CA TYR A 600 28.73 -9.71 9.90
C TYR A 600 29.58 -8.43 10.07
N SER A 601 28.95 -7.26 9.98
CA SER A 601 29.63 -5.98 10.18
C SER A 601 30.17 -5.82 11.60
N LEU A 602 29.39 -6.21 12.62
CA LEU A 602 29.82 -6.25 14.00
C LEU A 602 31.02 -7.19 14.19
N GLY A 603 30.92 -8.43 13.70
CA GLY A 603 31.99 -9.43 13.76
C GLY A 603 33.27 -8.91 13.11
N LYS A 604 33.17 -8.27 11.94
CA LYS A 604 34.32 -7.66 11.27
C LYS A 604 34.95 -6.55 12.09
N ALA A 605 34.16 -5.67 12.71
CA ALA A 605 34.67 -4.58 13.54
C ALA A 605 35.35 -5.11 14.82
N LEU A 606 34.76 -6.10 15.49
CA LEU A 606 35.32 -6.76 16.66
C LEU A 606 36.63 -7.51 16.31
N TRP A 607 36.65 -8.23 15.19
CA TRP A 607 37.85 -8.92 14.72
C TRP A 607 39.00 -7.93 14.49
N THR A 608 38.72 -6.83 13.78
CA THR A 608 39.74 -5.78 13.56
C THR A 608 40.19 -5.14 14.88
N LYS A 609 39.26 -4.93 15.83
CA LYS A 609 39.56 -4.34 17.13
C LYS A 609 40.42 -5.25 18.02
N SER A 610 40.22 -6.56 17.93
CA SER A 610 40.99 -7.55 18.70
C SER A 610 42.48 -7.52 18.38
N GLY A 611 42.85 -7.04 17.18
CA GLY A 611 44.22 -7.09 16.68
C GLY A 611 44.82 -8.49 16.67
N GLU A 612 43.97 -9.54 16.72
CA GLU A 612 44.34 -10.95 16.86
C GLU A 612 45.17 -11.28 18.12
N LYS A 613 45.03 -10.44 19.14
CA LYS A 613 45.71 -10.60 20.44
C LYS A 613 44.74 -10.67 21.60
N ASP A 614 43.57 -10.06 21.46
CA ASP A 614 42.51 -10.09 22.47
C ASP A 614 41.55 -11.25 22.19
N GLU A 615 41.80 -12.38 22.86
CA GLU A 615 41.01 -13.61 22.71
C GLU A 615 39.52 -13.40 23.03
N ALA A 616 39.20 -12.56 24.02
CA ALA A 616 37.82 -12.28 24.38
C ALA A 616 37.08 -11.55 23.24
N LEU A 617 37.72 -10.55 22.62
CA LEU A 617 37.16 -9.86 21.46
C LEU A 617 37.09 -10.76 20.22
N MET A 618 38.05 -11.66 20.03
CA MET A 618 38.01 -12.64 18.94
C MET A 618 36.81 -13.59 19.11
N ASN A 619 36.58 -14.11 20.32
CA ASN A 619 35.43 -14.97 20.60
C ASN A 619 34.09 -14.23 20.40
N GLN A 620 33.99 -12.95 20.77
CA GLN A 620 32.82 -12.13 20.45
C GLN A 620 32.63 -11.90 18.95
N ALA A 621 33.72 -11.72 18.21
CA ALA A 621 33.69 -11.59 16.76
C ALA A 621 33.17 -12.88 16.11
N VAL A 622 33.69 -14.04 16.51
CA VAL A 622 33.24 -15.37 16.06
C VAL A 622 31.74 -15.54 16.32
N ALA A 623 31.27 -15.29 17.54
CA ALA A 623 29.84 -15.40 17.87
C ALA A 623 28.96 -14.49 16.99
N SER A 624 29.47 -13.31 16.60
CA SER A 624 28.78 -12.42 15.67
C SER A 624 28.76 -12.98 14.24
N PHE A 625 29.86 -13.58 13.78
CA PHE A 625 29.87 -14.26 12.47
C PHE A 625 28.97 -15.51 12.45
N GLU A 626 28.91 -16.26 13.54
CA GLU A 626 27.98 -17.40 13.70
C GLU A 626 26.54 -16.94 13.60
N ARG A 627 26.15 -15.86 14.31
CA ARG A 627 24.82 -15.27 14.15
C ARG A 627 24.53 -14.82 12.73
N ALA A 628 25.52 -14.26 12.02
CA ALA A 628 25.34 -13.88 10.62
C ALA A 628 25.04 -15.10 9.73
N ARG A 629 25.72 -16.23 9.96
CA ARG A 629 25.43 -17.52 9.32
C ARG A 629 24.05 -18.03 9.72
N ASP A 630 23.67 -17.99 10.99
CA ASP A 630 22.40 -18.54 11.48
C ASP A 630 21.20 -17.74 10.96
N TYR A 631 21.34 -16.43 10.79
CA TYR A 631 20.33 -15.58 10.16
C TYR A 631 20.32 -15.63 8.63
N PHE A 632 21.32 -16.25 8.01
CA PHE A 632 21.30 -16.56 6.58
C PHE A 632 22.04 -17.88 6.31
N PRO A 633 21.46 -19.04 6.68
CA PRO A 633 22.15 -20.34 6.68
C PRO A 633 22.60 -20.80 5.29
N ALA A 634 21.92 -20.29 4.27
CA ALA A 634 22.15 -20.51 2.86
C ALA A 634 23.32 -19.69 2.27
N SER A 635 23.91 -18.78 3.06
CA SER A 635 25.02 -17.94 2.60
C SER A 635 26.34 -18.69 2.59
N VAL A 636 26.75 -19.16 1.41
CA VAL A 636 28.10 -19.72 1.15
C VAL A 636 29.18 -18.77 1.68
N ARG A 637 29.00 -17.47 1.44
CA ARG A 637 29.95 -16.44 1.86
C ARG A 637 30.18 -16.43 3.38
N TYR A 638 29.12 -16.53 4.19
CA TYR A 638 29.28 -16.48 5.65
C TYR A 638 29.95 -17.74 6.19
N ARG A 639 29.66 -18.91 5.62
CA ARG A 639 30.34 -20.16 5.97
C ARG A 639 31.82 -20.10 5.68
N LEU A 640 32.20 -19.64 4.48
CA LEU A 640 33.61 -19.49 4.11
C LEU A 640 34.35 -18.52 5.03
N ILE A 641 33.71 -17.40 5.40
CA ILE A 641 34.31 -16.42 6.32
C ILE A 641 34.54 -17.05 7.70
N LEU A 642 33.57 -17.79 8.25
CA LEU A 642 33.74 -18.52 9.50
C LEU A 642 34.84 -19.56 9.40
N ALA A 643 34.91 -20.31 8.30
CA ALA A 643 35.92 -21.31 8.08
C ALA A 643 37.35 -20.72 8.09
N MET A 644 37.54 -19.58 7.41
CA MET A 644 38.81 -18.84 7.43
C MET A 644 39.17 -18.34 8.82
N ILE A 645 38.19 -17.84 9.56
CA ILE A 645 38.39 -17.37 10.94
C ILE A 645 38.78 -18.53 11.86
N TYR A 646 38.07 -19.66 11.79
CA TYR A 646 38.41 -20.85 12.57
C TYR A 646 39.79 -21.39 12.23
N LYS A 647 40.16 -21.42 10.95
CA LYS A 647 41.51 -21.78 10.52
C LYS A 647 42.56 -20.87 11.17
N ARG A 648 42.31 -19.56 11.21
CA ARG A 648 43.22 -18.57 11.80
C ARG A 648 43.31 -18.67 13.33
N MET A 649 42.26 -19.18 13.98
CA MET A 649 42.24 -19.51 15.40
C MET A 649 42.74 -20.93 15.70
N GLU A 650 43.33 -21.62 14.72
CA GLU A 650 43.79 -23.01 14.82
C GLU A 650 42.69 -24.05 15.16
N ARG A 651 41.42 -23.66 15.05
CA ARG A 651 40.23 -24.52 15.23
C ARG A 651 39.94 -25.31 13.96
N LYS A 652 40.82 -26.26 13.63
CA LYS A 652 40.79 -27.01 12.36
C LYS A 652 39.49 -27.78 12.12
N SER A 653 38.92 -28.39 13.16
CA SER A 653 37.66 -29.16 13.06
C SER A 653 36.48 -28.29 12.62
N ASP A 654 36.35 -27.12 13.23
CA ASP A 654 35.26 -26.18 12.98
C ASP A 654 35.40 -25.54 11.61
N ALA A 655 36.64 -25.21 11.21
CA ALA A 655 36.93 -24.73 9.87
C ALA A 655 36.50 -25.76 8.81
N LEU A 656 36.85 -27.03 9.01
CA LEU A 656 36.51 -28.12 8.08
C LEU A 656 34.99 -28.31 7.97
N ALA A 657 34.26 -28.23 9.09
CA ALA A 657 32.81 -28.35 9.09
C ALA A 657 32.14 -27.24 8.25
N GLU A 658 32.60 -26.00 8.37
CA GLU A 658 32.06 -24.89 7.59
C GLU A 658 32.41 -24.97 6.10
N TYR A 659 33.63 -25.43 5.76
CA TYR A 659 33.99 -25.68 4.36
C TYR A 659 33.11 -26.77 3.72
N LYS A 660 32.82 -27.85 4.45
CA LYS A 660 31.92 -28.92 3.98
C LYS A 660 30.53 -28.38 3.68
N GLU A 661 29.95 -27.62 4.60
CA GLU A 661 28.63 -27.05 4.36
C GLU A 661 28.62 -26.01 3.23
N ALA A 662 29.67 -25.20 3.08
CA ALA A 662 29.78 -24.27 1.97
C ALA A 662 29.76 -24.99 0.60
N LEU A 663 30.52 -26.08 0.47
CA LEU A 663 30.55 -26.91 -0.75
C LEU A 663 29.22 -27.62 -0.99
N ARG A 664 28.53 -28.09 0.07
CA ARG A 664 27.21 -28.73 -0.03
C ARG A 664 26.14 -27.77 -0.55
N LEU A 665 26.21 -26.49 -0.17
CA LEU A 665 25.24 -25.48 -0.61
C LEU A 665 25.45 -25.08 -2.07
N ASP A 666 26.70 -24.81 -2.47
CA ASP A 666 27.05 -24.40 -3.83
C ASP A 666 28.56 -24.61 -4.08
N TYR A 667 28.91 -25.75 -4.67
CA TYR A 667 30.29 -26.12 -4.95
C TYR A 667 31.01 -25.09 -5.83
N GLU A 668 30.40 -24.72 -6.96
CA GLU A 668 31.04 -23.81 -7.93
C GLU A 668 31.30 -22.45 -7.30
N ARG A 669 30.33 -21.90 -6.58
CA ARG A 669 30.49 -20.62 -5.90
C ARG A 669 31.49 -20.70 -4.76
N ALA A 670 31.52 -21.80 -4.00
CA ALA A 670 32.47 -21.97 -2.91
C ALA A 670 33.91 -21.98 -3.44
N VAL A 671 34.20 -22.79 -4.46
CA VAL A 671 35.52 -22.85 -5.11
C VAL A 671 35.87 -21.53 -5.80
N LYS A 672 34.91 -20.85 -6.41
CA LYS A 672 35.16 -19.53 -7.02
C LYS A 672 35.51 -18.46 -6.00
N ILE A 673 34.89 -18.47 -4.83
CA ILE A 673 35.19 -17.51 -3.76
C ILE A 673 36.55 -17.81 -3.15
N GLU A 674 36.86 -19.10 -2.94
CA GLU A 674 38.06 -19.53 -2.23
C GLU A 674 38.71 -20.74 -2.94
N PRO A 675 39.57 -20.49 -3.96
CA PRO A 675 40.04 -21.52 -4.89
C PRO A 675 40.76 -22.72 -4.26
N TRP A 676 41.52 -22.51 -3.17
CA TRP A 676 42.26 -23.57 -2.50
C TRP A 676 41.38 -24.61 -1.79
N ILE A 677 40.08 -24.33 -1.59
CA ILE A 677 39.13 -25.34 -1.11
C ILE A 677 38.96 -26.47 -2.12
N GLY A 678 39.12 -26.18 -3.42
CA GLY A 678 39.11 -27.20 -4.47
C GLY A 678 40.26 -28.21 -4.35
N GLU A 679 41.38 -27.81 -3.73
CA GLU A 679 42.54 -28.69 -3.46
C GLU A 679 42.31 -29.58 -2.23
N LEU A 680 41.49 -29.13 -1.27
CA LEU A 680 41.04 -29.93 -0.13
C LEU A 680 40.01 -31.02 -0.51
N LYS A 681 39.58 -31.07 -1.78
CA LYS A 681 38.52 -31.97 -2.24
C LYS A 681 38.82 -33.44 -1.94
N GLU A 682 40.04 -33.90 -2.15
CA GLU A 682 40.43 -35.29 -1.86
C GLU A 682 40.43 -35.61 -0.35
N GLU A 683 40.93 -34.70 0.49
CA GLU A 683 40.87 -34.83 1.96
C GLU A 683 39.43 -34.76 2.49
N LEU A 684 38.57 -33.97 1.85
CA LEU A 684 37.16 -33.80 2.19
C LEU A 684 36.30 -35.00 1.74
N GLU A 685 36.59 -35.58 0.57
CA GLU A 685 35.93 -36.78 0.04
C GLU A 685 36.30 -38.05 0.81
N GLN A 686 37.55 -38.16 1.29
CA GLN A 686 37.99 -39.28 2.14
C GLN A 686 37.31 -39.30 3.51
N TYR A 687 36.94 -38.15 4.07
CA TYR A 687 36.21 -38.07 5.35
C TYR A 687 34.70 -38.34 5.21
N LEU A 688 34.16 -38.29 3.99
CA LEU A 688 32.74 -38.50 3.68
C LEU A 688 32.42 -39.98 3.35
N LYS A 689 33.44 -40.81 3.08
CA LYS A 689 33.36 -42.27 3.08
C LYS A 689 33.56 -42.79 4.49
#